data_AF-A0A9P9TAC6-F1
#
_entry.id   AF-A0A9P9TAC6-F1
#
_cell.length_a   1.000
_cell.length_b   1.000
_cell.length_c   1.000
_cell.angle_alpha   90.00
_cell.angle_beta   90.00
_cell.angle_gamma   90.00
#
_symmetry.space_group_name_H-M   'P 1'
#
loop_
_entity.id
_entity.type
_entity.pdbx_description
1 polymer ?
#
loop_
_entity_poly.entity_id
_entity_poly.type
_entity_poly.pdbx_seq_one_letter_code
_entity_poly.pdbx_strand_id
1 'polypeptide(L)'
;MGEPMDLDLSPSRGMKRKAADPISGLEATKKPQAPAGGDVLASIWNSSDDDSTTFPQFTQKSSSLPFGQPIEYSSISGPTYLTAQTLVQQVAYALSDKIFSYSPESFDLDVAAKAWSTSNTANANGYTTEVASLQTRSGAGSFALGYMFSKDFDLAKRHIPQSLLASSSSLQNLRSALDQLSLLYSVANPFVAHVAAVDYAPDAARGLVTDYATALTVAEELGLGLVSSSSPYEAQHMSLFSTLLATVVPTIHIYDGVNVGRDTLRVIDVLNQSGLDNAYKNVLKEVSKVSKRADAETKAAHVLDAFNNELGTAYGLFEYRGSNAAETVLVVFGSVESSLAGQVAEKLASEGTNVGVVTVRVYRPFSEDAFLKVLPASVSTIAVLGQVVDQTAVTDESGHSNLYEDVLAATVFSDKWRAPPTVVDLKYSRAETLTPSSMAGYFQKFAIKSLDGIAPIELLSTTQTEQYSFWDIQDSAASTAPVAISKLLSGDSASNVVLSQTHDNLVQGGTVRTDIRTSKKSVDSFYPIEEADVAVVGEEKLLKQLAIVKNIKTGGSLILSLPGVKDEDLEKKLSTSVRNDIKFRSISLFILDTTQSPAVEKDSAVATLITELAFLKVARLEILDTGFQKLANINGTSTLLSEVAADLDKALRQIEIPESWAEVEVDAEVPDLPRTITSSSFTGFAKEDKEPPAFLKNWQSVAKGLAFKEAYGTKTALRPDLSTKTYEITVKENRRLTPLTYDRNIFHIEFDLGTSGLKYNIGEALGIHAENDVDDVIEFMKFYGLNAEDVVEVPSREDPTVLDTRTIFQSLVQNIDIFGKPPKKFYEALAEFASDENEKKELLTLGGPEGANEFKRRAEVDTITYADILLEFTSAHPSFHDIAQIVSPMKRREYSIASSQMVGPTTVALMIVVVNWVDTKGRDRFGQATRYLSKLPIGAKVTASVKPSVMKLPVKDTAPLIMAGLGTGLAPFRAFVQYRAMQKAQGKEIGSILLYMGSRHQREEYLYGEEWEAYQDAGVITLLGRAFSRDQPQKIYIQDRMRQTISDIIKAYIKEEGAFYLCGPTWPVPDVTEVLEEAIARDAKALGKKVDPRKEIERLKEDLRYVLEVY
;
A
#
# COMPACT_ATOMS: atom_id res chain seq x y z
N MET A 1 -58.17 39.67 -0.83
CA MET A 1 -57.99 39.12 0.53
C MET A 1 -56.51 38.83 0.67
N GLY A 2 -55.73 39.37 1.57
CA GLY A 2 -55.85 40.41 2.59
C GLY A 2 -54.40 40.71 2.96
N GLU A 3 -54.09 42.00 3.03
CA GLU A 3 -52.75 42.60 3.13
C GLU A 3 -52.20 42.60 4.60
N PRO A 4 -51.03 43.20 4.91
CA PRO A 4 -49.96 42.60 5.73
C PRO A 4 -49.76 43.37 7.05
N MET A 5 -48.63 43.15 7.75
CA MET A 5 -48.21 44.10 8.80
C MET A 5 -46.69 44.26 8.87
N ASP A 6 -46.32 45.53 9.00
CA ASP A 6 -45.05 46.21 8.80
C ASP A 6 -44.43 46.68 10.14
N LEU A 7 -43.10 46.89 10.13
CA LEU A 7 -42.29 47.89 10.88
C LEU A 7 -42.25 47.77 12.44
N ASP A 8 -41.21 48.13 13.20
CA ASP A 8 -40.37 49.33 13.08
C ASP A 8 -39.13 49.35 14.03
N LEU A 9 -38.19 50.21 13.62
CA LEU A 9 -37.02 50.91 14.19
C LEU A 9 -36.53 50.81 15.67
N SER A 10 -35.19 50.88 15.77
CA SER A 10 -34.22 51.20 16.87
C SER A 10 -34.54 52.43 17.79
N PRO A 11 -33.63 52.97 18.68
CA PRO A 11 -32.54 52.48 19.56
C PRO A 11 -32.56 53.06 21.02
N SER A 12 -31.75 52.56 21.97
CA SER A 12 -31.22 53.32 23.16
C SER A 12 -30.11 52.54 23.90
N ARG A 13 -28.87 53.04 24.05
CA ARG A 13 -28.30 53.86 25.17
C ARG A 13 -28.80 53.40 26.56
N GLY A 14 -28.01 53.05 27.58
CA GLY A 14 -26.58 53.14 27.88
C GLY A 14 -26.40 53.38 29.39
N MET A 15 -25.33 52.88 30.04
CA MET A 15 -24.81 53.34 31.35
C MET A 15 -23.46 52.62 31.62
N LYS A 16 -22.27 53.22 31.41
CA LYS A 16 -21.49 54.25 32.14
C LYS A 16 -20.91 53.85 33.51
N ARG A 17 -19.57 53.82 33.61
CA ARG A 17 -18.64 54.66 34.42
C ARG A 17 -17.18 54.20 34.12
N LYS A 18 -16.25 54.95 33.49
CA LYS A 18 -15.44 56.16 33.88
C LYS A 18 -14.75 56.03 35.25
N ALA A 19 -13.48 56.38 35.49
CA ALA A 19 -12.34 56.92 34.72
C ALA A 19 -11.11 57.04 35.67
N ALA A 20 -9.86 57.10 35.16
CA ALA A 20 -8.81 58.11 35.47
C ALA A 20 -7.38 57.71 35.01
N ASP A 21 -6.75 58.61 34.22
CA ASP A 21 -5.33 58.71 33.78
C ASP A 21 -4.37 59.21 34.93
N PRO A 22 -3.07 59.62 34.77
CA PRO A 22 -2.19 59.77 33.57
C PRO A 22 -0.65 59.46 33.70
N ILE A 23 0.00 59.32 32.52
CA ILE A 23 1.31 59.86 32.01
C ILE A 23 2.65 59.70 32.80
N SER A 24 3.66 59.14 32.10
CA SER A 24 5.09 59.54 31.92
C SER A 24 5.98 58.27 31.89
N GLY A 25 7.02 58.09 31.07
CA GLY A 25 7.96 59.00 30.42
C GLY A 25 8.87 58.21 29.46
N LEU A 26 9.45 58.92 28.49
CA LEU A 26 10.56 58.45 27.65
C LEU A 26 11.84 58.35 28.50
N GLU A 27 12.58 57.24 28.38
CA GLU A 27 14.03 57.28 28.51
C GLU A 27 14.70 56.21 27.65
N ALA A 28 15.54 56.68 26.73
CA ALA A 28 16.37 55.87 25.87
C ALA A 28 17.59 55.35 26.65
N THR A 29 17.83 54.04 26.62
CA THR A 29 19.16 53.48 26.92
C THR A 29 19.56 52.47 25.85
N LYS A 30 20.58 52.85 25.07
CA LYS A 30 21.36 51.96 24.21
C LYS A 30 21.91 50.79 25.04
N LYS A 31 21.65 49.56 24.61
CA LYS A 31 22.45 48.37 24.92
C LYS A 31 22.58 47.50 23.65
N PRO A 32 23.69 46.77 23.51
CA PRO A 32 24.15 46.25 22.22
C PRO A 32 23.21 45.17 21.69
N GLN A 33 22.96 45.24 20.38
CA GLN A 33 22.21 44.26 19.62
C GLN A 33 22.98 42.93 19.67
N ALA A 34 22.46 41.97 20.45
CA ALA A 34 22.91 40.58 20.37
C ALA A 34 22.49 40.02 19.00
N PRO A 35 23.28 39.12 18.38
CA PRO A 35 22.87 38.48 17.13
C PRO A 35 21.57 37.70 17.38
N ALA A 36 20.53 38.05 16.63
CA ALA A 36 19.25 37.36 16.65
C ALA A 36 19.37 36.01 15.92
N GLY A 37 20.08 35.07 16.52
CA GLY A 37 19.92 33.64 16.26
C GLY A 37 19.14 33.05 17.43
N GLY A 38 17.82 33.06 17.34
CA GLY A 38 16.97 32.39 18.33
C GLY A 38 17.14 30.87 18.25
N ASP A 39 16.98 30.18 19.37
CA ASP A 39 17.04 28.73 19.49
C ASP A 39 16.09 28.03 18.49
N VAL A 40 16.65 27.49 17.41
CA VAL A 40 15.95 26.66 16.39
C VAL A 40 15.66 25.24 16.94
N LEU A 41 15.47 25.10 18.26
CA LEU A 41 15.31 23.81 18.94
C LEU A 41 13.90 23.57 19.50
N ALA A 42 12.98 24.52 19.39
CA ALA A 42 11.58 24.31 19.78
C ALA A 42 10.80 23.60 18.66
N SER A 43 10.91 22.27 18.62
CA SER A 43 10.05 21.38 17.84
C SER A 43 8.61 21.44 18.37
N ILE A 44 7.66 21.92 17.57
CA ILE A 44 6.22 21.75 17.78
C ILE A 44 5.71 20.48 17.05
N TRP A 45 6.63 19.64 16.56
CA TRP A 45 6.34 18.58 15.58
C TRP A 45 5.57 17.39 16.17
N ASN A 46 5.46 17.33 17.50
CA ASN A 46 4.60 16.41 18.22
C ASN A 46 3.61 17.23 19.06
N SER A 47 2.34 17.27 18.66
CA SER A 47 1.27 17.70 19.57
C SER A 47 1.24 16.76 20.76
N SER A 48 1.28 17.30 21.97
CA SER A 48 1.34 16.60 23.25
C SER A 48 0.05 15.88 23.66
N ASP A 49 -0.77 15.44 22.71
CA ASP A 49 -2.10 14.87 22.97
C ASP A 49 -2.23 13.45 22.39
N ASP A 50 -1.25 12.58 22.66
CA ASP A 50 -1.48 11.14 22.48
C ASP A 50 -0.82 10.34 23.61
N ASP A 51 -1.66 9.88 24.53
CA ASP A 51 -1.33 9.02 25.67
C ASP A 51 -1.18 7.56 25.18
N SER A 52 -0.45 7.36 24.06
CA SER A 52 -0.27 6.05 23.41
C SER A 52 1.05 5.38 23.82
N THR A 53 1.02 4.08 24.04
CA THR A 53 2.19 3.24 24.36
C THR A 53 3.10 2.96 23.14
N THR A 54 2.93 3.70 22.05
CA THR A 54 3.55 3.49 20.74
C THR A 54 4.43 4.67 20.36
N PHE A 55 5.61 4.40 19.81
CA PHE A 55 6.64 5.38 19.50
C PHE A 55 6.20 6.36 18.38
N PRO A 56 6.23 7.69 18.60
CA PRO A 56 5.99 8.66 17.54
C PRO A 56 7.21 8.72 16.59
N GLN A 57 7.09 8.08 15.43
CA GLN A 57 8.16 8.02 14.44
C GLN A 57 8.27 9.35 13.67
N PHE A 58 9.50 9.84 13.47
CA PHE A 58 9.77 10.92 12.53
C PHE A 58 9.28 10.49 11.13
N THR A 59 8.17 11.09 10.70
CA THR A 59 7.53 10.75 9.43
C THR A 59 7.83 11.84 8.42
N GLN A 60 8.62 11.51 7.39
CA GLN A 60 8.87 12.41 6.27
C GLN A 60 7.58 12.62 5.47
N LYS A 61 7.09 13.87 5.36
CA LYS A 61 5.87 14.20 4.61
C LYS A 61 6.11 14.34 3.12
N SER A 62 7.20 15.00 2.71
CA SER A 62 7.58 15.16 1.29
C SER A 62 9.06 15.50 1.17
N SER A 63 9.77 14.90 0.21
CA SER A 63 11.17 15.23 -0.12
C SER A 63 11.35 16.66 -0.66
N SER A 64 10.27 17.33 -1.08
CA SER A 64 10.31 18.74 -1.51
C SER A 64 10.43 19.74 -0.36
N LEU A 65 10.20 19.29 0.87
CA LEU A 65 10.16 20.12 2.07
C LEU A 65 11.50 20.05 2.82
N PRO A 66 11.91 21.11 3.53
CA PRO A 66 13.16 21.11 4.28
C PRO A 66 13.18 20.00 5.33
N PHE A 67 14.16 19.08 5.22
CA PHE A 67 14.24 17.87 6.03
C PHE A 67 12.95 17.04 6.02
N GLY A 68 12.17 17.07 4.94
CA GLY A 68 10.94 16.29 4.87
C GLY A 68 9.73 16.86 5.62
N GLN A 69 9.84 18.03 6.24
CA GLN A 69 8.83 18.60 7.13
C GLN A 69 8.28 19.94 6.62
N PRO A 70 6.98 20.24 6.80
CA PRO A 70 6.43 21.55 6.51
C PRO A 70 7.22 22.67 7.20
N ILE A 71 7.10 23.90 6.74
CA ILE A 71 7.72 25.05 7.41
C ILE A 71 6.71 26.17 7.55
N GLU A 72 6.69 26.81 8.73
CA GLU A 72 5.84 27.98 8.94
C GLU A 72 6.33 29.14 8.07
N TYR A 73 5.41 29.77 7.34
CA TYR A 73 5.73 30.85 6.41
C TYR A 73 6.47 32.03 7.07
N SER A 74 6.11 32.35 8.32
CA SER A 74 6.73 33.41 9.13
C SER A 74 8.19 33.12 9.51
N SER A 75 8.60 31.85 9.53
CA SER A 75 9.95 31.43 9.89
C SER A 75 10.94 31.55 8.73
N ILE A 76 10.46 31.78 7.51
CA ILE A 76 11.29 31.86 6.29
C ILE A 76 11.94 33.23 6.21
N SER A 77 13.12 33.36 6.80
CA SER A 77 13.91 34.60 6.79
C SER A 77 15.37 34.36 7.15
N GLY A 78 16.29 35.15 6.58
CA GLY A 78 17.71 35.09 6.89
C GLY A 78 18.29 33.67 6.76
N PRO A 79 19.25 33.28 7.62
CA PRO A 79 19.89 31.98 7.55
C PRO A 79 18.96 30.82 7.94
N THR A 80 18.36 30.18 6.95
CA THR A 80 17.37 29.10 7.15
C THR A 80 17.64 27.92 6.22
N TYR A 81 17.40 26.70 6.71
CA TYR A 81 17.46 25.48 5.91
C TYR A 81 16.19 25.33 5.08
N LEU A 82 16.32 25.33 3.77
CA LEU A 82 15.22 25.35 2.81
C LEU A 82 15.57 24.50 1.58
N THR A 83 14.57 24.21 0.77
CA THR A 83 14.74 23.69 -0.60
C THR A 83 14.51 24.81 -1.61
N ALA A 84 15.10 24.72 -2.80
CA ALA A 84 14.88 25.71 -3.85
C ALA A 84 13.39 25.79 -4.22
N GLN A 85 12.69 24.64 -4.26
CA GLN A 85 11.25 24.58 -4.53
C GLN A 85 10.43 25.31 -3.46
N THR A 86 10.79 25.21 -2.17
CA THR A 86 10.13 25.97 -1.10
C THR A 86 10.31 27.48 -1.27
N LEU A 87 11.51 27.93 -1.65
CA LEU A 87 11.79 29.35 -1.92
C LEU A 87 11.00 29.88 -3.13
N VAL A 88 10.91 29.09 -4.20
CA VAL A 88 10.10 29.42 -5.38
C VAL A 88 8.62 29.56 -5.00
N GLN A 89 8.10 28.59 -4.23
CA GLN A 89 6.72 28.63 -3.72
C GLN A 89 6.49 29.83 -2.79
N GLN A 90 7.48 30.22 -1.97
CA GLN A 90 7.38 31.39 -1.10
C GLN A 90 7.16 32.68 -1.92
N VAL A 91 7.93 32.88 -2.99
CA VAL A 91 7.78 34.06 -3.86
C VAL A 91 6.42 34.06 -4.56
N ALA A 92 6.03 32.91 -5.13
CA ALA A 92 4.73 32.75 -5.77
C ALA A 92 3.58 33.04 -4.79
N TYR A 93 3.66 32.53 -3.56
CA TYR A 93 2.66 32.75 -2.52
C TYR A 93 2.63 34.20 -2.04
N ALA A 94 3.79 34.82 -1.88
CA ALA A 94 3.89 36.19 -1.39
C ALA A 94 3.27 37.21 -2.35
N LEU A 95 3.54 37.07 -3.65
CA LEU A 95 3.32 38.14 -4.63
C LEU A 95 2.09 37.94 -5.52
N SER A 96 1.61 36.71 -5.69
CA SER A 96 0.51 36.42 -6.60
C SER A 96 -0.86 36.52 -5.94
N ASP A 97 -1.87 36.91 -6.72
CA ASP A 97 -3.27 36.90 -6.26
C ASP A 97 -3.82 35.47 -6.22
N LYS A 98 -3.48 34.66 -7.23
CA LYS A 98 -3.84 33.24 -7.29
C LYS A 98 -2.66 32.42 -7.84
N ILE A 99 -2.53 31.20 -7.34
CA ILE A 99 -1.58 30.20 -7.83
C ILE A 99 -2.38 29.09 -8.50
N PHE A 100 -2.08 28.87 -9.78
CA PHE A 100 -2.50 27.68 -10.49
C PHE A 100 -1.43 26.63 -10.31
N SER A 101 -1.81 25.42 -9.90
CA SER A 101 -0.86 24.34 -9.74
C SER A 101 -1.29 23.11 -10.54
N TYR A 102 -0.33 22.57 -11.28
CA TYR A 102 -0.41 21.21 -11.79
C TYR A 102 0.79 20.41 -11.27
N SER A 103 0.57 19.72 -10.17
CA SER A 103 1.51 18.75 -9.60
C SER A 103 0.93 17.35 -9.75
N PRO A 104 1.58 16.43 -10.48
CA PRO A 104 1.34 15.00 -10.28
C PRO A 104 1.46 14.64 -8.79
N GLU A 105 0.70 13.65 -8.33
CA GLU A 105 0.71 13.22 -6.92
C GLU A 105 2.11 12.82 -6.44
N SER A 106 2.93 12.24 -7.32
CA SER A 106 4.32 11.86 -6.99
C SER A 106 5.32 13.01 -7.07
N PHE A 107 4.93 14.23 -7.46
CA PHE A 107 5.86 15.34 -7.71
C PHE A 107 5.85 16.41 -6.62
N ASP A 108 4.79 16.55 -5.81
CA ASP A 108 4.77 17.49 -4.69
C ASP A 108 5.16 18.96 -5.01
N LEU A 109 4.88 19.46 -6.22
CA LEU A 109 5.33 20.79 -6.70
C LEU A 109 4.73 21.99 -5.93
N ASP A 110 3.66 21.78 -5.17
CA ASP A 110 2.86 22.83 -4.53
C ASP A 110 2.59 22.60 -3.04
N VAL A 111 3.29 21.66 -2.39
CA VAL A 111 3.01 21.24 -1.01
C VAL A 111 3.11 22.38 0.01
N ALA A 112 4.15 23.21 -0.07
CA ALA A 112 4.34 24.32 0.87
C ALA A 112 3.29 25.42 0.68
N ALA A 113 3.02 25.81 -0.58
CA ALA A 113 1.99 26.80 -0.93
C ALA A 113 0.59 26.34 -0.50
N LYS A 114 0.24 25.06 -0.72
CA LYS A 114 -1.01 24.46 -0.23
C LYS A 114 -1.11 24.52 1.29
N ALA A 115 -0.03 24.18 2.00
CA ALA A 115 -0.01 24.23 3.45
C ALA A 115 -0.26 25.66 3.97
N TRP A 116 0.40 26.68 3.41
CA TRP A 116 0.19 28.07 3.83
C TRP A 116 -1.20 28.60 3.49
N SER A 117 -1.75 28.22 2.33
CA SER A 117 -3.11 28.57 1.90
C SER A 117 -4.16 27.97 2.84
N THR A 118 -4.01 26.68 3.17
CA THR A 118 -4.92 25.96 4.09
C THR A 118 -4.87 26.54 5.51
N SER A 119 -3.70 26.99 5.95
CA SER A 119 -3.51 27.69 7.23
C SER A 119 -3.98 29.15 7.24
N ASN A 120 -4.60 29.64 6.14
CA ASN A 120 -5.07 31.03 5.99
C ASN A 120 -3.98 32.08 6.25
N THR A 121 -2.74 31.81 5.80
CA THR A 121 -1.62 32.74 5.96
C THR A 121 -1.78 33.92 5.00
N ALA A 122 -1.77 35.16 5.49
CA ALA A 122 -1.85 36.33 4.63
C ALA A 122 -0.62 36.48 3.73
N ASN A 123 -0.81 36.84 2.46
CA ASN A 123 0.21 37.20 1.48
C ASN A 123 0.64 38.69 1.62
N ALA A 124 1.54 39.16 0.76
CA ALA A 124 2.04 40.53 0.81
C ALA A 124 0.95 41.61 0.60
N ASN A 125 -0.18 41.22 0.00
CA ASN A 125 -1.33 42.09 -0.25
C ASN A 125 -2.36 42.06 0.90
N GLY A 126 -2.09 41.32 1.98
CA GLY A 126 -2.92 41.29 3.19
C GLY A 126 -4.10 40.31 3.17
N TYR A 127 -4.15 39.39 2.22
CA TYR A 127 -5.16 38.31 2.13
C TYR A 127 -4.52 36.96 1.78
N THR A 128 -5.22 35.84 1.93
CA THR A 128 -4.68 34.51 1.61
C THR A 128 -4.58 34.31 0.09
N THR A 129 -3.42 33.89 -0.42
CA THR A 129 -3.26 33.47 -1.82
C THR A 129 -3.95 32.13 -2.04
N GLU A 130 -4.93 32.10 -2.95
CA GLU A 130 -5.65 30.87 -3.28
C GLU A 130 -4.79 29.96 -4.15
N VAL A 131 -4.71 28.67 -3.78
CA VAL A 131 -4.01 27.64 -4.57
C VAL A 131 -5.04 26.74 -5.24
N ALA A 132 -5.17 26.86 -6.57
CA ALA A 132 -6.08 26.06 -7.37
C ALA A 132 -5.31 24.89 -8.02
N SER A 133 -5.45 23.69 -7.45
CA SER A 133 -4.90 22.46 -8.03
C SER A 133 -5.78 21.93 -9.17
N LEU A 134 -5.17 21.66 -10.31
CA LEU A 134 -5.88 21.39 -11.56
C LEU A 134 -5.83 19.89 -11.90
N GLN A 135 -6.96 19.33 -12.32
CA GLN A 135 -7.12 17.88 -12.56
C GLN A 135 -6.51 17.39 -13.88
N THR A 136 -6.31 18.26 -14.88
CA THR A 136 -5.78 17.89 -16.20
C THR A 136 -4.71 18.88 -16.67
N ARG A 137 -3.71 18.38 -17.42
CA ARG A 137 -2.61 19.19 -17.99
C ARG A 137 -3.11 20.34 -18.85
N SER A 138 -4.18 20.11 -19.62
CA SER A 138 -4.85 21.12 -20.47
C SER A 138 -5.73 22.10 -19.67
N GLY A 139 -6.28 21.66 -18.53
CA GLY A 139 -7.15 22.46 -17.67
C GLY A 139 -6.42 23.64 -17.01
N ALA A 140 -5.14 23.45 -16.68
CA ALA A 140 -4.33 24.49 -16.04
C ALA A 140 -4.19 25.77 -16.90
N GLY A 141 -3.93 25.62 -18.19
CA GLY A 141 -3.78 26.74 -19.12
C GLY A 141 -5.11 27.40 -19.49
N SER A 142 -6.15 26.58 -19.68
CA SER A 142 -7.49 27.08 -20.02
C SER A 142 -8.14 27.86 -18.87
N PHE A 143 -7.86 27.47 -17.62
CA PHE A 143 -8.39 28.16 -16.44
C PHE A 143 -7.64 29.46 -16.13
N ALA A 144 -6.31 29.50 -16.31
CA ALA A 144 -5.54 30.74 -16.19
C ALA A 144 -6.06 31.80 -17.18
N LEU A 145 -6.26 31.42 -18.44
CA LEU A 145 -6.90 32.27 -19.46
C LEU A 145 -8.33 32.66 -19.06
N GLY A 146 -9.15 31.68 -18.65
CA GLY A 146 -10.53 31.91 -18.24
C GLY A 146 -10.68 32.87 -17.06
N TYR A 147 -9.79 32.81 -16.06
CA TYR A 147 -9.76 33.72 -14.92
C TYR A 147 -9.31 35.12 -15.33
N MET A 148 -8.23 35.24 -16.12
CA MET A 148 -7.68 36.51 -16.58
C MET A 148 -8.64 37.31 -17.47
N PHE A 149 -9.56 36.63 -18.16
CA PHE A 149 -10.58 37.23 -19.02
C PHE A 149 -12.02 37.04 -18.52
N SER A 150 -12.20 36.59 -17.27
CA SER A 150 -13.52 36.43 -16.67
C SER A 150 -14.20 37.79 -16.47
N LYS A 151 -15.53 37.84 -16.66
CA LYS A 151 -16.32 39.02 -16.33
C LYS A 151 -16.35 39.33 -14.83
N ASP A 152 -16.07 38.33 -14.00
CA ASP A 152 -16.08 38.42 -12.54
C ASP A 152 -14.71 38.79 -11.97
N PHE A 153 -13.70 39.01 -12.82
CA PHE A 153 -12.36 39.39 -12.39
C PHE A 153 -12.33 40.82 -11.85
N ASP A 154 -11.76 41.01 -10.65
CA ASP A 154 -11.58 42.32 -10.06
C ASP A 154 -10.48 43.11 -10.81
N LEU A 155 -10.91 44.09 -11.61
CA LEU A 155 -10.03 44.96 -12.38
C LEU A 155 -9.00 45.70 -11.51
N ALA A 156 -9.27 45.91 -10.21
CA ALA A 156 -8.30 46.52 -9.29
C ALA A 156 -7.05 45.63 -9.13
N LYS A 157 -7.18 44.31 -9.29
CA LYS A 157 -6.10 43.33 -9.13
C LYS A 157 -5.31 43.05 -10.41
N ARG A 158 -5.59 43.74 -11.51
CA ARG A 158 -4.96 43.49 -12.83
C ARG A 158 -3.43 43.67 -12.87
N HIS A 159 -2.88 44.40 -11.91
CA HIS A 159 -1.44 44.65 -11.80
C HIS A 159 -0.73 43.63 -10.88
N ILE A 160 -1.48 42.74 -10.23
CA ILE A 160 -0.96 41.71 -9.34
C ILE A 160 -0.62 40.47 -10.18
N PRO A 161 0.58 39.89 -10.02
CA PRO A 161 0.99 38.68 -10.72
C PRO A 161 0.04 37.48 -10.53
N GLN A 162 0.06 36.60 -11.52
CA GLN A 162 -0.51 35.26 -11.45
C GLN A 162 0.61 34.25 -11.65
N SER A 163 0.67 33.24 -10.78
CA SER A 163 1.72 32.21 -10.84
C SER A 163 1.15 30.87 -11.27
N LEU A 164 1.93 30.16 -12.09
CA LEU A 164 1.75 28.74 -12.36
C LEU A 164 2.89 27.96 -11.70
N LEU A 165 2.56 26.91 -10.94
CA LEU A 165 3.50 25.89 -10.47
C LEU A 165 3.29 24.62 -11.30
N ALA A 166 4.30 24.19 -12.06
CA ALA A 166 4.19 23.03 -12.93
C ALA A 166 5.54 22.36 -13.22
N SER A 167 5.52 21.17 -13.81
CA SER A 167 6.70 20.52 -14.38
C SER A 167 6.97 20.98 -15.81
N SER A 168 8.20 20.80 -16.32
CA SER A 168 8.51 21.07 -17.73
C SER A 168 7.68 20.22 -18.70
N SER A 169 7.33 18.99 -18.32
CA SER A 169 6.40 18.13 -19.08
C SER A 169 4.98 18.71 -19.25
N SER A 170 4.60 19.67 -18.41
CA SER A 170 3.31 20.34 -18.52
C SER A 170 3.31 21.41 -19.62
N LEU A 171 4.47 21.99 -19.96
CA LEU A 171 4.57 23.09 -20.91
C LEU A 171 4.08 22.72 -22.31
N GLN A 172 4.35 21.50 -22.78
CA GLN A 172 3.85 21.01 -24.07
C GLN A 172 2.31 21.01 -24.14
N ASN A 173 1.67 20.60 -23.03
CA ASN A 173 0.21 20.54 -22.93
C ASN A 173 -0.42 21.92 -22.73
N LEU A 174 0.35 22.86 -22.18
CA LEU A 174 -0.05 24.25 -21.98
C LEU A 174 0.26 25.15 -23.17
N ARG A 175 0.96 24.64 -24.20
CA ARG A 175 1.44 25.42 -25.34
C ARG A 175 0.36 26.32 -25.95
N SER A 176 -0.82 25.79 -26.24
CA SER A 176 -1.92 26.58 -26.83
C SER A 176 -2.41 27.71 -25.91
N ALA A 177 -2.36 27.51 -24.60
CA ALA A 177 -2.74 28.55 -23.64
C ALA A 177 -1.64 29.62 -23.49
N LEU A 178 -0.39 29.18 -23.43
CA LEU A 178 0.79 30.05 -23.39
C LEU A 178 0.90 30.91 -24.65
N ASP A 179 0.55 30.38 -25.82
CA ASP A 179 0.48 31.10 -27.09
C ASP A 179 -0.55 32.24 -27.04
N GLN A 180 -1.75 31.98 -26.51
CA GLN A 180 -2.74 33.05 -26.33
C GLN A 180 -2.28 34.10 -25.31
N LEU A 181 -1.60 33.69 -24.23
CA LEU A 181 -1.04 34.60 -23.25
C LEU A 181 0.08 35.47 -23.84
N SER A 182 0.96 34.91 -24.68
CA SER A 182 2.04 35.66 -25.33
C SER A 182 1.49 36.71 -26.30
N LEU A 183 0.31 36.49 -26.90
CA LEU A 183 -0.36 37.47 -27.77
C LEU A 183 -1.13 38.56 -27.00
N LEU A 184 -1.67 38.24 -25.82
CA LEU A 184 -2.59 39.11 -25.08
C LEU A 184 -1.99 39.73 -23.80
N TYR A 185 -0.71 39.49 -23.49
CA TYR A 185 -0.09 39.91 -22.22
C TYR A 185 -0.21 41.40 -21.92
N SER A 186 -0.19 42.27 -22.95
CA SER A 186 -0.33 43.72 -22.79
C SER A 186 -1.66 44.15 -22.16
N VAL A 187 -2.68 43.28 -22.23
CA VAL A 187 -4.00 43.48 -21.65
C VAL A 187 -4.32 42.46 -20.55
N ALA A 188 -3.35 41.66 -20.12
CA ALA A 188 -3.53 40.65 -19.09
C ALA A 188 -2.75 41.00 -17.81
N ASN A 189 -2.97 40.24 -16.74
CA ASN A 189 -2.12 40.29 -15.56
C ASN A 189 -0.70 39.80 -15.90
N PRO A 190 0.34 40.29 -15.20
CA PRO A 190 1.68 39.70 -15.29
C PRO A 190 1.62 38.20 -14.98
N PHE A 191 2.12 37.37 -15.90
CA PHE A 191 2.07 35.92 -15.77
C PHE A 191 3.48 35.33 -15.67
N VAL A 192 3.71 34.55 -14.62
CA VAL A 192 4.96 33.82 -14.40
C VAL A 192 4.67 32.34 -14.21
N ALA A 193 5.34 31.49 -14.98
CA ALA A 193 5.31 30.05 -14.79
C ALA A 193 6.60 29.62 -14.09
N HIS A 194 6.51 29.21 -12.83
CA HIS A 194 7.63 28.58 -12.13
C HIS A 194 7.60 27.07 -12.40
N VAL A 195 8.56 26.65 -13.20
CA VAL A 195 8.66 25.31 -13.78
C VAL A 195 9.80 24.55 -13.12
N ALA A 196 9.47 23.44 -12.48
CA ALA A 196 10.48 22.45 -12.12
C ALA A 196 10.87 21.68 -13.40
N ALA A 197 12.15 21.71 -13.77
CA ALA A 197 12.69 20.93 -14.88
C ALA A 197 12.69 19.46 -14.50
N VAL A 198 11.59 18.77 -14.82
CA VAL A 198 11.40 17.35 -14.58
C VAL A 198 10.39 16.78 -15.57
N ASP A 199 10.75 15.66 -16.17
CA ASP A 199 9.90 14.83 -17.02
C ASP A 199 10.20 13.33 -16.79
N TYR A 200 9.43 12.45 -17.43
CA TYR A 200 9.72 11.02 -17.51
C TYR A 200 10.35 10.68 -18.86
N ALA A 201 11.45 9.92 -18.85
CA ALA A 201 12.00 9.38 -20.09
C ALA A 201 11.18 8.15 -20.56
N PRO A 202 10.76 8.09 -21.83
CA PRO A 202 9.93 6.99 -22.34
C PRO A 202 10.67 5.65 -22.50
N ASP A 203 12.01 5.65 -22.48
CA ASP A 203 12.81 4.43 -22.49
C ASP A 203 12.74 3.78 -21.11
N ALA A 204 12.00 2.66 -21.02
CA ALA A 204 11.55 1.96 -19.81
C ALA A 204 12.62 1.58 -18.76
N ALA A 205 13.89 1.87 -19.00
CA ALA A 205 15.01 1.62 -18.09
C ALA A 205 15.44 2.86 -17.27
N ARG A 206 14.97 4.08 -17.58
CA ARG A 206 15.37 5.30 -16.85
C ARG A 206 14.15 6.11 -16.44
N GLY A 207 14.12 6.49 -15.16
CA GLY A 207 12.98 7.13 -14.50
C GLY A 207 12.79 8.61 -14.79
N LEU A 208 12.72 9.42 -13.74
CA LEU A 208 12.64 10.88 -13.79
C LEU A 208 13.93 11.47 -14.36
N VAL A 209 13.79 12.43 -15.25
CA VAL A 209 14.88 13.13 -15.92
C VAL A 209 14.71 14.64 -15.80
N THR A 210 15.81 15.38 -15.76
CA THR A 210 15.78 16.85 -15.80
C THR A 210 15.58 17.30 -17.24
N ASP A 211 14.48 18.00 -17.53
CA ASP A 211 14.14 18.46 -18.88
C ASP A 211 14.09 19.99 -18.97
N TYR A 212 15.17 20.57 -19.49
CA TYR A 212 15.27 21.97 -19.92
C TYR A 212 14.91 22.16 -21.38
N ALA A 213 15.14 21.15 -22.23
CA ALA A 213 14.92 21.22 -23.67
C ALA A 213 13.49 21.65 -24.03
N THR A 214 12.49 21.13 -23.31
CA THR A 214 11.09 21.53 -23.50
C THR A 214 10.87 23.02 -23.22
N ALA A 215 11.47 23.57 -22.16
CA ALA A 215 11.29 24.98 -21.81
C ALA A 215 12.03 25.92 -22.78
N LEU A 216 13.23 25.53 -23.22
CA LEU A 216 13.98 26.24 -24.27
C LEU A 216 13.16 26.34 -25.55
N THR A 217 12.62 25.21 -26.01
CA THR A 217 11.79 25.12 -27.22
C THR A 217 10.53 25.99 -27.11
N VAL A 218 9.77 25.86 -26.01
CA VAL A 218 8.51 26.61 -25.83
C VAL A 218 8.76 28.11 -25.70
N ALA A 219 9.83 28.52 -25.01
CA ALA A 219 10.18 29.93 -24.88
C ALA A 219 10.56 30.55 -26.22
N GLU A 220 11.30 29.81 -27.04
CA GLU A 220 11.71 30.23 -28.38
C GLU A 220 10.51 30.31 -29.34
N GLU A 221 9.68 29.26 -29.42
CA GLU A 221 8.52 29.22 -30.33
C GLU A 221 7.49 30.31 -30.04
N LEU A 222 7.24 30.61 -28.77
CA LEU A 222 6.15 31.50 -28.33
C LEU A 222 6.64 32.91 -27.98
N GLY A 223 7.95 33.16 -27.97
CA GLY A 223 8.55 34.44 -27.57
C GLY A 223 8.36 34.77 -26.09
N LEU A 224 8.35 33.77 -25.21
CA LEU A 224 8.24 33.95 -23.76
C LEU A 224 9.61 34.25 -23.15
N GLY A 225 9.62 34.98 -22.03
CA GLY A 225 10.83 35.10 -21.22
C GLY A 225 11.24 33.74 -20.65
N LEU A 226 12.54 33.46 -20.55
CA LEU A 226 13.06 32.25 -19.90
C LEU A 226 14.24 32.60 -19.02
N VAL A 227 14.08 32.37 -17.72
CA VAL A 227 15.07 32.63 -16.67
C VAL A 227 15.37 31.33 -15.93
N SER A 228 16.64 30.97 -15.77
CA SER A 228 17.05 29.80 -14.98
C SER A 228 17.63 30.18 -13.62
N SER A 229 17.30 29.41 -12.59
CA SER A 229 18.06 29.40 -11.34
C SER A 229 19.26 28.46 -11.47
N SER A 230 20.46 28.96 -11.20
CA SER A 230 21.70 28.18 -11.29
C SER A 230 22.03 27.43 -9.99
N SER A 231 21.47 27.86 -8.86
CA SER A 231 21.66 27.23 -7.55
C SER A 231 20.47 27.50 -6.61
N PRO A 232 20.33 26.73 -5.51
CA PRO A 232 19.30 27.00 -4.50
C PRO A 232 19.50 28.35 -3.80
N TYR A 233 20.75 28.83 -3.71
CA TYR A 233 21.09 30.10 -3.08
C TYR A 233 20.48 31.31 -3.82
N GLU A 234 20.31 31.22 -5.13
CA GLU A 234 19.68 32.28 -5.94
C GLU A 234 18.23 32.00 -6.31
N ALA A 235 17.66 30.83 -5.95
CA ALA A 235 16.33 30.43 -6.38
C ALA A 235 15.22 31.41 -5.97
N GLN A 236 15.30 31.99 -4.76
CA GLN A 236 14.36 33.02 -4.32
C GLN A 236 14.50 34.29 -5.17
N HIS A 237 15.74 34.73 -5.39
CA HIS A 237 16.05 35.93 -6.17
C HIS A 237 15.59 35.77 -7.63
N MET A 238 15.86 34.62 -8.25
CA MET A 238 15.50 34.36 -9.64
C MET A 238 13.99 34.18 -9.83
N SER A 239 13.31 33.59 -8.85
CA SER A 239 11.84 33.55 -8.83
C SER A 239 11.25 34.97 -8.74
N LEU A 240 11.81 35.83 -7.88
CA LEU A 240 11.40 37.23 -7.74
C LEU A 240 11.68 38.04 -9.01
N PHE A 241 12.88 37.90 -9.56
CA PHE A 241 13.28 38.54 -10.82
C PHE A 241 12.38 38.10 -11.99
N SER A 242 12.06 36.81 -12.09
CA SER A 242 11.14 36.30 -13.12
C SER A 242 9.73 36.85 -12.96
N THR A 243 9.27 37.03 -11.72
CA THR A 243 7.98 37.65 -11.42
C THR A 243 7.97 39.14 -11.80
N LEU A 244 9.09 39.84 -11.64
CA LEU A 244 9.26 41.21 -12.12
C LEU A 244 9.33 41.27 -13.65
N LEU A 245 10.06 40.36 -14.28
CA LEU A 245 10.18 40.26 -15.74
C LEU A 245 8.84 39.93 -16.41
N ALA A 246 7.96 39.20 -15.72
CA ALA A 246 6.57 38.95 -16.15
C ALA A 246 5.75 40.23 -16.42
N THR A 247 6.16 41.38 -15.88
CA THR A 247 5.55 42.68 -16.17
C THR A 247 5.97 43.25 -17.54
N VAL A 248 7.05 42.73 -18.12
CA VAL A 248 7.59 43.09 -19.44
C VAL A 248 7.14 42.09 -20.50
N VAL A 249 7.29 40.79 -20.22
CA VAL A 249 6.93 39.67 -21.09
C VAL A 249 6.53 38.47 -20.23
N PRO A 250 5.48 37.69 -20.56
CA PRO A 250 5.18 36.48 -19.81
C PRO A 250 6.41 35.58 -19.73
N THR A 251 6.75 35.13 -18.52
CA THR A 251 8.07 34.55 -18.23
C THR A 251 7.94 33.16 -17.64
N ILE A 252 8.77 32.24 -18.14
CA ILE A 252 9.05 30.94 -17.54
C ILE A 252 10.28 31.08 -16.65
N HIS A 253 10.11 30.79 -15.37
CA HIS A 253 11.20 30.58 -14.43
C HIS A 253 11.48 29.08 -14.33
N ILE A 254 12.68 28.63 -14.67
CA ILE A 254 13.03 27.21 -14.62
C ILE A 254 14.16 26.92 -13.63
N TYR A 255 14.08 25.78 -12.96
CA TYR A 255 15.11 25.28 -12.05
C TYR A 255 15.14 23.76 -12.11
N ASP A 256 16.28 23.12 -11.83
CA ASP A 256 16.37 21.66 -11.78
C ASP A 256 15.35 21.09 -10.78
N GLY A 257 14.41 20.30 -11.29
CA GLY A 257 13.41 19.65 -10.46
C GLY A 257 14.01 18.49 -9.69
N VAL A 258 14.91 17.72 -10.29
CA VAL A 258 15.28 16.40 -9.76
C VAL A 258 16.16 16.48 -8.50
N ASN A 259 17.18 17.34 -8.50
CA ASN A 259 18.14 17.50 -7.41
C ASN A 259 17.96 18.85 -6.69
N VAL A 260 18.32 19.97 -7.34
CA VAL A 260 18.38 21.33 -6.76
C VAL A 260 17.05 21.75 -6.14
N GLY A 261 15.94 21.40 -6.78
CA GLY A 261 14.58 21.66 -6.30
C GLY A 261 14.29 21.09 -4.91
N ARG A 262 14.91 19.95 -4.57
CA ARG A 262 14.56 19.13 -3.40
C ARG A 262 15.69 19.00 -2.37
N ASP A 263 16.92 19.28 -2.75
CA ASP A 263 18.04 19.31 -1.82
C ASP A 263 17.78 20.32 -0.69
N THR A 264 17.91 19.86 0.56
CA THR A 264 17.81 20.74 1.72
C THR A 264 19.19 21.31 2.02
N LEU A 265 19.32 22.64 2.02
CA LEU A 265 20.55 23.33 2.39
C LEU A 265 20.28 24.66 3.09
N ARG A 266 21.30 25.22 3.74
CA ARG A 266 21.21 26.50 4.45
C ARG A 266 21.38 27.68 3.48
N VAL A 267 20.33 28.48 3.30
CA VAL A 267 20.38 29.73 2.53
C VAL A 267 20.48 30.90 3.51
N ILE A 268 21.42 31.82 3.29
CA ILE A 268 21.80 32.88 4.25
C ILE A 268 20.94 34.14 4.10
N ASP A 269 20.71 34.57 2.85
CA ASP A 269 20.12 35.88 2.54
C ASP A 269 18.64 35.76 2.14
N VAL A 270 17.88 34.92 2.84
CA VAL A 270 16.46 34.69 2.53
C VAL A 270 15.63 35.91 2.92
N LEU A 271 14.93 36.50 1.96
CA LEU A 271 13.98 37.57 2.21
C LEU A 271 12.73 37.01 2.89
N ASN A 272 12.28 37.68 3.95
CA ASN A 272 10.95 37.43 4.51
C ASN A 272 9.86 38.05 3.62
N GLN A 273 8.59 37.82 3.97
CA GLN A 273 7.45 38.36 3.22
C GLN A 273 7.54 39.87 2.95
N SER A 274 7.82 40.67 3.98
CA SER A 274 7.91 42.13 3.84
C SER A 274 9.09 42.53 2.97
N GLY A 275 10.21 41.80 3.05
CA GLY A 275 11.37 41.99 2.18
C GLY A 275 11.04 41.73 0.71
N LEU A 276 10.33 40.64 0.41
CA LEU A 276 9.87 40.31 -0.93
C LEU A 276 8.93 41.39 -1.49
N ASP A 277 7.95 41.85 -0.70
CA ASP A 277 7.00 42.89 -1.11
C ASP A 277 7.68 44.23 -1.39
N ASN A 278 8.58 44.65 -0.49
CA ASN A 278 9.32 45.90 -0.64
C ASN A 278 10.22 45.86 -1.87
N ALA A 279 11.00 44.79 -2.05
CA ALA A 279 11.88 44.63 -3.20
C ALA A 279 11.08 44.62 -4.51
N TYR A 280 9.97 43.88 -4.56
CA TYR A 280 9.08 43.85 -5.73
C TYR A 280 8.55 45.25 -6.09
N LYS A 281 8.03 46.00 -5.11
CA LYS A 281 7.49 47.35 -5.32
C LYS A 281 8.56 48.37 -5.71
N ASN A 282 9.74 48.31 -5.09
CA ASN A 282 10.86 49.21 -5.36
C ASN A 282 11.39 49.03 -6.78
N VAL A 283 11.62 47.78 -7.20
CA VAL A 283 12.10 47.48 -8.56
C VAL A 283 11.04 47.87 -9.60
N LEU A 284 9.76 47.55 -9.37
CA LEU A 284 8.67 47.91 -10.29
C LEU A 284 8.58 49.43 -10.52
N LYS A 285 8.83 50.23 -9.47
CA LYS A 285 8.87 51.69 -9.56
C LYS A 285 10.02 52.17 -10.47
N GLU A 286 11.19 51.55 -10.41
CA GLU A 286 12.31 51.88 -11.29
C GLU A 286 12.07 51.45 -12.74
N VAL A 287 11.45 50.28 -12.95
CA VAL A 287 11.10 49.77 -14.29
C VAL A 287 10.10 50.67 -15.00
N SER A 288 9.18 51.29 -14.25
CA SER A 288 8.21 52.25 -14.81
C SER A 288 8.83 53.50 -15.47
N LYS A 289 10.12 53.77 -15.22
CA LYS A 289 10.87 54.89 -15.80
C LYS A 289 11.40 54.59 -17.21
N VAL A 290 11.42 53.32 -17.63
CA VAL A 290 11.89 52.91 -18.96
C VAL A 290 10.86 53.29 -20.03
N SER A 291 11.34 53.73 -21.19
CA SER A 291 10.47 54.07 -22.33
C SER A 291 9.58 52.88 -22.71
N LYS A 292 8.29 53.13 -22.90
CA LYS A 292 7.34 52.11 -23.38
C LYS A 292 7.76 51.51 -24.74
N ARG A 293 8.53 52.25 -25.54
CA ARG A 293 9.04 51.85 -26.87
C ARG A 293 10.34 51.04 -26.84
N ALA A 294 10.98 50.87 -25.68
CA ALA A 294 12.15 49.99 -25.59
C ALA A 294 11.76 48.54 -25.90
N ASP A 295 12.67 47.82 -26.55
CA ASP A 295 12.54 46.38 -26.78
C ASP A 295 12.58 45.57 -25.48
N ALA A 296 12.31 44.28 -25.58
CA ALA A 296 12.27 43.38 -24.42
C ALA A 296 13.64 43.20 -23.78
N GLU A 297 14.71 43.16 -24.58
CA GLU A 297 16.10 43.01 -24.11
C GLU A 297 16.54 44.18 -23.23
N THR A 298 16.33 45.41 -23.71
CA THR A 298 16.66 46.64 -22.96
C THR A 298 15.86 46.71 -21.67
N LYS A 299 14.58 46.33 -21.71
CA LYS A 299 13.74 46.28 -20.51
C LYS A 299 14.21 45.21 -19.53
N ALA A 300 14.56 44.02 -19.99
CA ALA A 300 15.07 42.94 -19.16
C ALA A 300 16.39 43.32 -18.47
N ALA A 301 17.32 43.92 -19.21
CA ALA A 301 18.58 44.44 -18.65
C ALA A 301 18.32 45.51 -17.57
N HIS A 302 17.41 46.45 -17.82
CA HIS A 302 17.08 47.48 -16.84
C HIS A 302 16.36 46.93 -15.59
N VAL A 303 15.48 45.92 -15.76
CA VAL A 303 14.88 45.21 -14.61
C VAL A 303 15.98 44.56 -13.77
N LEU A 304 16.96 43.92 -14.41
CA LEU A 304 18.08 43.26 -13.72
C LEU A 304 18.97 44.27 -12.99
N ASP A 305 19.28 45.41 -13.62
CA ASP A 305 20.06 46.48 -12.98
C ASP A 305 19.33 47.05 -11.75
N ALA A 306 18.04 47.33 -11.87
CA ALA A 306 17.22 47.80 -10.75
C ALA A 306 17.13 46.74 -9.63
N PHE A 307 16.99 45.47 -10.01
CA PHE A 307 16.97 44.33 -9.09
C PHE A 307 18.29 44.18 -8.31
N ASN A 308 19.42 44.22 -9.03
CA ASN A 308 20.76 44.19 -8.45
C ASN A 308 20.99 45.35 -7.47
N ASN A 309 20.56 46.56 -7.83
CA ASN A 309 20.67 47.74 -6.97
C ASN A 309 19.83 47.62 -5.68
N GLU A 310 18.63 47.05 -5.76
CA GLU A 310 17.76 46.85 -4.58
C GLU A 310 18.32 45.79 -3.62
N LEU A 311 18.80 44.66 -4.16
CA LEU A 311 19.27 43.55 -3.35
C LEU A 311 20.76 43.61 -3.00
N GLY A 312 21.52 44.55 -3.57
CA GLY A 312 22.97 44.62 -3.42
C GLY A 312 23.70 43.44 -4.07
N THR A 313 23.11 42.89 -5.14
CA THR A 313 23.64 41.74 -5.89
C THR A 313 24.25 42.19 -7.23
N ALA A 314 24.90 41.28 -7.94
CA ALA A 314 25.59 41.57 -9.20
C ALA A 314 25.31 40.50 -10.26
N TYR A 315 24.06 40.05 -10.35
CA TYR A 315 23.65 39.05 -11.31
C TYR A 315 23.79 39.57 -12.74
N GLY A 316 24.36 38.76 -13.64
CA GLY A 316 24.37 39.00 -15.08
C GLY A 316 23.28 38.21 -15.82
N LEU A 317 22.89 38.67 -17.02
CA LEU A 317 22.12 37.87 -17.98
C LEU A 317 22.90 36.61 -18.40
N PHE A 318 24.21 36.80 -18.54
CA PHE A 318 25.22 35.77 -18.74
C PHE A 318 26.32 35.98 -17.71
N GLU A 319 26.90 34.90 -17.18
CA GLU A 319 27.99 34.98 -16.20
C GLU A 319 29.19 34.16 -16.64
N TYR A 320 30.38 34.75 -16.55
CA TYR A 320 31.63 34.09 -16.90
C TYR A 320 32.38 33.62 -15.65
N ARG A 321 32.88 32.38 -15.67
CA ARG A 321 33.79 31.83 -14.65
C ARG A 321 34.98 31.12 -15.32
N GLY A 322 36.14 31.13 -14.69
CA GLY A 322 37.37 30.49 -15.20
C GLY A 322 38.48 31.49 -15.58
N SER A 323 39.38 31.10 -16.47
CA SER A 323 40.59 31.87 -16.81
C SER A 323 40.26 33.15 -17.60
N ASN A 324 40.81 34.30 -17.22
CA ASN A 324 40.67 35.54 -18.00
C ASN A 324 41.34 35.47 -19.39
N ALA A 325 42.22 34.48 -19.61
CA ALA A 325 42.90 34.22 -20.87
C ALA A 325 42.40 32.92 -21.53
N ALA A 326 41.14 32.51 -21.26
CA ALA A 326 40.60 31.28 -21.82
C ALA A 326 40.63 31.26 -23.35
N GLU A 327 41.09 30.14 -23.90
CA GLU A 327 41.09 29.87 -25.35
C GLU A 327 39.85 29.08 -25.75
N THR A 328 39.34 28.27 -24.81
CA THR A 328 38.13 27.45 -24.95
C THR A 328 37.13 27.83 -23.87
N VAL A 329 35.89 28.11 -24.28
CA VAL A 329 34.79 28.44 -23.36
C VAL A 329 33.62 27.48 -23.58
N LEU A 330 33.09 26.94 -22.48
CA LEU A 330 31.87 26.14 -22.48
C LEU A 330 30.66 27.01 -22.16
N VAL A 331 29.60 26.97 -22.95
CA VAL A 331 28.33 27.68 -22.69
C VAL A 331 27.32 26.67 -22.17
N VAL A 332 26.72 26.95 -21.02
CA VAL A 332 25.84 26.01 -20.31
C VAL A 332 24.55 26.71 -19.86
N PHE A 333 23.46 25.94 -19.84
CA PHE A 333 22.15 26.36 -19.32
C PHE A 333 21.61 25.27 -18.39
N GLY A 334 20.96 25.67 -17.31
CA GLY A 334 20.45 24.76 -16.27
C GLY A 334 21.20 24.88 -14.95
N SER A 335 20.63 24.32 -13.89
CA SER A 335 21.14 24.48 -12.52
C SER A 335 22.41 23.65 -12.27
N VAL A 336 22.32 22.33 -12.45
CA VAL A 336 23.42 21.39 -12.18
C VAL A 336 24.56 21.62 -13.17
N GLU A 337 24.22 21.85 -14.43
CA GLU A 337 25.12 22.16 -15.54
C GLU A 337 25.98 23.39 -15.21
N SER A 338 25.34 24.49 -14.83
CA SER A 338 26.02 25.75 -14.51
C SER A 338 26.90 25.65 -13.28
N SER A 339 26.40 25.00 -12.22
CA SER A 339 27.15 24.83 -10.99
C SER A 339 28.39 23.95 -11.18
N LEU A 340 28.24 22.78 -11.84
CA LEU A 340 29.34 21.86 -12.07
C LEU A 340 30.37 22.43 -13.05
N ALA A 341 29.93 22.96 -14.19
CA ALA A 341 30.83 23.52 -15.19
C ALA A 341 31.63 24.71 -14.63
N GLY A 342 31.01 25.55 -13.78
CA GLY A 342 31.67 26.61 -13.02
C GLY A 342 32.81 26.09 -12.14
N GLN A 343 32.51 25.12 -11.28
CA GLN A 343 33.50 24.56 -10.35
C GLN A 343 34.64 23.84 -11.07
N VAL A 344 34.32 23.05 -12.09
CA VAL A 344 35.34 22.34 -12.90
C VAL A 344 36.22 23.34 -13.66
N ALA A 345 35.63 24.38 -14.28
CA ALA A 345 36.39 25.40 -14.99
C ALA A 345 37.33 26.19 -14.06
N GLU A 346 36.85 26.60 -12.88
CA GLU A 346 37.67 27.30 -11.88
C GLU A 346 38.82 26.43 -11.37
N LYS A 347 38.54 25.15 -11.11
CA LYS A 347 39.55 24.17 -10.69
C LYS A 347 40.63 23.98 -11.76
N LEU A 348 40.24 23.72 -13.00
CA LEU A 348 41.17 23.57 -14.13
C LEU A 348 41.96 24.85 -14.41
N ALA A 349 41.33 26.02 -14.26
CA ALA A 349 41.98 27.31 -14.39
C ALA A 349 43.02 27.55 -13.29
N SER A 350 42.72 27.15 -12.04
CA SER A 350 43.67 27.22 -10.92
C SER A 350 44.89 26.32 -11.12
N GLU A 351 44.74 25.25 -11.91
CA GLU A 351 45.81 24.32 -12.29
C GLU A 351 46.55 24.74 -13.57
N GLY A 352 46.23 25.92 -14.13
CA GLY A 352 46.93 26.53 -15.26
C GLY A 352 46.32 26.24 -16.63
N THR A 353 45.13 25.66 -16.71
CA THR A 353 44.44 25.39 -17.98
C THR A 353 43.64 26.62 -18.43
N ASN A 354 43.79 27.06 -19.68
CA ASN A 354 43.09 28.22 -20.25
C ASN A 354 41.65 27.90 -20.69
N VAL A 355 40.81 27.52 -19.73
CA VAL A 355 39.38 27.23 -19.94
C VAL A 355 38.49 28.20 -19.16
N GLY A 356 37.28 28.37 -19.66
CA GLY A 356 36.21 29.11 -18.97
C GLY A 356 34.83 28.55 -19.26
N VAL A 357 33.84 29.05 -18.55
CA VAL A 357 32.44 28.73 -18.74
C VAL A 357 31.61 30.02 -18.77
N VAL A 358 30.59 30.05 -19.63
CA VAL A 358 29.52 31.04 -19.61
C VAL A 358 28.22 30.35 -19.18
N THR A 359 27.69 30.76 -18.04
CA THR A 359 26.36 30.38 -17.57
C THR A 359 25.33 31.30 -18.17
N VAL A 360 24.31 30.73 -18.82
CA VAL A 360 23.16 31.45 -19.36
C VAL A 360 22.07 31.51 -18.30
N ARG A 361 21.81 32.69 -17.75
CA ARG A 361 20.74 32.89 -16.75
C ARG A 361 19.44 33.34 -17.40
N VAL A 362 19.51 34.28 -18.33
CA VAL A 362 18.36 34.75 -19.10
C VAL A 362 18.54 34.30 -20.54
N TYR A 363 17.85 33.22 -20.92
CA TYR A 363 17.88 32.69 -22.28
C TYR A 363 16.98 33.49 -23.22
N ARG A 364 15.82 33.95 -22.72
CA ARG A 364 14.91 34.83 -23.46
C ARG A 364 14.45 36.00 -22.58
N PRO A 365 14.44 37.23 -23.09
CA PRO A 365 15.01 37.64 -24.39
C PRO A 365 16.54 37.51 -24.41
N PHE A 366 17.11 36.99 -25.52
CA PHE A 366 18.54 36.70 -25.63
C PHE A 366 19.29 37.98 -26.03
N SER A 367 20.09 38.55 -25.12
CA SER A 367 20.86 39.76 -25.42
C SER A 367 22.24 39.40 -25.98
N GLU A 368 22.40 39.54 -27.30
CA GLU A 368 23.66 39.26 -28.00
C GLU A 368 24.81 40.12 -27.44
N ASP A 369 24.56 41.41 -27.21
CA ASP A 369 25.54 42.34 -26.64
C ASP A 369 26.02 41.90 -25.25
N ALA A 370 25.10 41.45 -24.39
CA ALA A 370 25.43 40.99 -23.05
C ALA A 370 26.24 39.68 -23.09
N PHE A 371 25.87 38.74 -23.98
CA PHE A 371 26.60 37.49 -24.19
C PHE A 371 28.02 37.74 -24.70
N LEU A 372 28.16 38.57 -25.74
CA LEU A 372 29.46 38.91 -26.30
C LEU A 372 30.33 39.66 -25.28
N LYS A 373 29.75 40.49 -24.41
CA LYS A 373 30.51 41.25 -23.40
C LYS A 373 31.22 40.36 -22.38
N VAL A 374 30.64 39.20 -22.01
CA VAL A 374 31.22 38.33 -20.98
C VAL A 374 32.34 37.42 -21.48
N LEU A 375 32.40 37.16 -22.79
CA LEU A 375 33.43 36.31 -23.38
C LEU A 375 34.82 36.97 -23.36
N PRO A 376 35.92 36.28 -23.02
CA PRO A 376 37.27 36.81 -23.20
C PRO A 376 37.60 37.07 -24.68
N ALA A 377 38.48 38.04 -24.95
CA ALA A 377 38.94 38.32 -26.31
C ALA A 377 39.85 37.22 -26.88
N SER A 378 40.46 36.40 -26.01
CA SER A 378 41.35 35.28 -26.36
C SER A 378 40.63 34.02 -26.86
N VAL A 379 39.30 33.99 -26.76
CA VAL A 379 38.50 32.81 -27.13
C VAL A 379 38.68 32.50 -28.61
N SER A 380 39.07 31.26 -28.89
CA SER A 380 39.19 30.70 -30.24
C SER A 380 38.14 29.63 -30.51
N THR A 381 37.62 29.02 -29.46
CA THR A 381 36.63 27.95 -29.51
C THR A 381 35.55 28.16 -28.45
N ILE A 382 34.29 28.05 -28.88
CA ILE A 382 33.11 28.07 -28.01
C ILE A 382 32.41 26.71 -28.16
N ALA A 383 32.33 25.94 -27.08
CA ALA A 383 31.53 24.73 -27.03
C ALA A 383 30.22 25.02 -26.32
N VAL A 384 29.09 24.55 -26.83
CA VAL A 384 27.77 24.70 -26.21
C VAL A 384 27.34 23.35 -25.67
N LEU A 385 27.09 23.24 -24.36
CA LEU A 385 26.54 22.02 -23.78
C LEU A 385 25.01 22.05 -23.90
N GLY A 386 24.51 21.45 -24.98
CA GLY A 386 23.11 21.45 -25.36
C GLY A 386 22.37 20.20 -24.89
N GLN A 387 21.32 20.37 -24.09
CA GLN A 387 20.46 19.25 -23.73
C GLN A 387 19.55 18.87 -24.89
N VAL A 388 19.48 17.59 -25.22
CA VAL A 388 18.57 17.04 -26.24
C VAL A 388 17.70 15.92 -25.67
N VAL A 389 16.61 15.62 -26.38
CA VAL A 389 15.47 14.84 -25.87
C VAL A 389 15.86 13.42 -25.43
N ASP A 390 16.75 12.76 -26.17
CA ASP A 390 17.19 11.39 -25.93
C ASP A 390 18.60 11.11 -26.48
N GLN A 391 19.09 9.87 -26.31
CA GLN A 391 20.41 9.46 -26.75
C GLN A 391 20.55 9.40 -28.29
N THR A 392 19.45 9.17 -29.00
CA THR A 392 19.44 9.13 -30.47
C THR A 392 19.75 10.52 -31.02
N ALA A 393 19.13 11.56 -30.45
CA ALA A 393 19.38 12.96 -30.79
C ALA A 393 20.81 13.40 -30.46
N VAL A 394 21.47 12.81 -29.45
CA VAL A 394 22.90 13.07 -29.16
C VAL A 394 23.77 12.63 -30.34
N THR A 395 23.49 11.46 -30.93
CA THR A 395 24.27 10.90 -32.04
C THR A 395 23.90 11.46 -33.42
N ASP A 396 22.78 12.14 -33.55
CA ASP A 396 22.33 12.71 -34.82
C ASP A 396 23.12 13.98 -35.17
N GLU A 397 24.09 13.90 -36.06
CA GLU A 397 24.89 15.07 -36.47
C GLU A 397 24.07 16.18 -37.17
N SER A 398 22.85 15.90 -37.64
CA SER A 398 22.01 16.87 -38.34
C SER A 398 21.15 17.74 -37.42
N GLY A 399 20.83 17.24 -36.23
CA GLY A 399 20.06 17.97 -35.22
C GLY A 399 20.97 18.79 -34.30
N HIS A 400 20.57 20.04 -34.05
CA HIS A 400 21.26 20.95 -33.14
C HIS A 400 20.45 21.22 -31.87
N SER A 401 21.14 21.58 -30.79
CA SER A 401 20.48 22.08 -29.57
C SER A 401 20.04 23.54 -29.73
N ASN A 402 18.92 23.94 -29.12
CA ASN A 402 18.40 25.32 -29.24
C ASN A 402 19.43 26.38 -28.83
N LEU A 403 20.13 26.14 -27.72
CA LEU A 403 21.16 27.08 -27.24
C LEU A 403 22.33 27.22 -28.22
N TYR A 404 22.67 26.16 -28.96
CA TYR A 404 23.74 26.23 -29.95
C TYR A 404 23.40 27.19 -31.09
N GLU A 405 22.16 27.18 -31.57
CA GLU A 405 21.73 28.03 -32.69
C GLU A 405 21.88 29.53 -32.34
N ASP A 406 21.47 29.94 -31.14
CA ASP A 406 21.63 31.32 -30.66
C ASP A 406 23.10 31.72 -30.49
N VAL A 407 23.90 30.86 -29.85
CA VAL A 407 25.32 31.13 -29.62
C VAL A 407 26.08 31.21 -30.94
N LEU A 408 25.74 30.35 -31.90
CA LEU A 408 26.30 30.37 -33.24
C LEU A 408 25.94 31.69 -33.94
N ALA A 409 24.66 32.09 -33.93
CA ALA A 409 24.22 33.34 -34.52
C ALA A 409 24.94 34.56 -33.91
N ALA A 410 24.91 34.69 -32.58
CA ALA A 410 25.53 35.80 -31.85
C ALA A 410 27.05 35.88 -32.09
N THR A 411 27.72 34.73 -32.26
CA THR A 411 29.17 34.69 -32.48
C THR A 411 29.55 34.99 -33.94
N VAL A 412 28.82 34.43 -34.91
CA VAL A 412 29.13 34.54 -36.34
C VAL A 412 28.88 35.96 -36.86
N PHE A 413 27.84 36.64 -36.38
CA PHE A 413 27.50 37.99 -36.79
C PHE A 413 28.22 39.08 -35.97
N SER A 414 29.11 38.70 -35.04
CA SER A 414 29.83 39.65 -34.20
C SER A 414 31.05 40.26 -34.88
N ASP A 415 31.22 41.58 -34.72
CA ASP A 415 32.43 42.31 -35.12
C ASP A 415 33.55 42.23 -34.06
N LYS A 416 33.34 41.48 -32.96
CA LYS A 416 34.28 41.42 -31.83
C LYS A 416 35.62 40.76 -32.19
N TRP A 417 35.62 39.77 -33.08
CA TRP A 417 36.82 39.06 -33.51
C TRP A 417 37.09 39.30 -34.99
N ARG A 418 38.38 39.33 -35.38
CA ARG A 418 38.75 39.42 -36.81
C ARG A 418 38.37 38.17 -37.60
N ALA A 419 38.37 37.02 -36.94
CA ALA A 419 37.84 35.76 -37.44
C ALA A 419 37.01 35.16 -36.29
N PRO A 420 35.74 34.79 -36.53
CA PRO A 420 34.87 34.31 -35.46
C PRO A 420 35.43 33.01 -34.85
N PRO A 421 35.31 32.84 -33.52
CA PRO A 421 35.62 31.58 -32.85
C PRO A 421 34.87 30.39 -33.48
N THR A 422 35.45 29.20 -33.42
CA THR A 422 34.75 27.97 -33.83
C THR A 422 33.69 27.64 -32.79
N VAL A 423 32.43 27.47 -33.22
CA VAL A 423 31.31 27.11 -32.34
C VAL A 423 30.95 25.63 -32.54
N VAL A 424 30.90 24.85 -31.46
CA VAL A 424 30.62 23.41 -31.49
C VAL A 424 29.46 23.06 -30.56
N ASP A 425 28.55 22.21 -31.04
CA ASP A 425 27.42 21.68 -30.27
C ASP A 425 27.83 20.38 -29.56
N LEU A 426 27.91 20.41 -28.23
CA LEU A 426 28.12 19.23 -27.38
C LEU A 426 26.77 18.82 -26.81
N LYS A 427 26.21 17.74 -27.36
CA LYS A 427 24.90 17.27 -26.94
C LYS A 427 24.99 16.25 -25.82
N TYR A 428 24.08 16.36 -24.86
CA TYR A 428 23.84 15.35 -23.84
C TYR A 428 22.35 15.06 -23.73
N SER A 429 22.02 13.81 -23.37
CA SER A 429 20.63 13.39 -23.20
C SER A 429 20.08 13.86 -21.86
N ARG A 430 18.77 14.15 -21.79
CA ARG A 430 18.05 14.40 -20.51
C ARG A 430 18.29 13.31 -19.46
N ALA A 431 18.58 12.09 -19.89
CA ALA A 431 18.79 10.94 -19.02
C ALA A 431 20.24 10.73 -18.56
N GLU A 432 21.16 11.62 -18.93
CA GLU A 432 22.57 11.58 -18.50
C GLU A 432 22.73 12.33 -17.16
N THR A 433 23.29 11.65 -16.16
CA THR A 433 23.61 12.26 -14.86
C THR A 433 24.98 12.93 -14.93
N LEU A 434 25.00 14.25 -14.75
CA LEU A 434 26.25 15.01 -14.72
C LEU A 434 26.92 14.91 -13.34
N THR A 435 28.14 14.38 -13.32
CA THR A 435 29.05 14.37 -12.17
C THR A 435 30.30 15.20 -12.47
N PRO A 436 31.10 15.59 -11.45
CA PRO A 436 32.38 16.27 -11.66
C PRO A 436 33.28 15.56 -12.67
N SER A 437 33.35 14.22 -12.56
CA SER A 437 34.12 13.36 -13.45
C SER A 437 33.62 13.43 -14.91
N SER A 438 32.30 13.37 -15.11
CA SER A 438 31.71 13.49 -16.47
C SER A 438 31.93 14.89 -17.08
N MET A 439 31.80 15.95 -16.26
CA MET A 439 31.97 17.33 -16.68
C MET A 439 33.43 17.63 -17.05
N ALA A 440 34.39 17.14 -16.26
CA ALA A 440 35.80 17.18 -16.63
C ALA A 440 36.07 16.45 -17.95
N GLY A 441 35.37 15.34 -18.23
CA GLY A 441 35.41 14.66 -19.51
C GLY A 441 34.99 15.55 -20.69
N TYR A 442 33.95 16.39 -20.53
CA TYR A 442 33.56 17.37 -21.55
C TYR A 442 34.64 18.42 -21.79
N PHE A 443 35.29 18.94 -20.74
CA PHE A 443 36.44 19.84 -20.89
C PHE A 443 37.63 19.16 -21.55
N GLN A 444 37.92 17.89 -21.24
CA GLN A 444 39.04 17.15 -21.85
C GLN A 444 38.85 16.91 -23.34
N LYS A 445 37.64 16.55 -23.80
CA LYS A 445 37.33 16.34 -25.22
C LYS A 445 37.74 17.52 -26.11
N PHE A 446 37.80 18.74 -25.55
CA PHE A 446 37.99 19.95 -26.34
C PHE A 446 39.15 20.86 -25.91
N ALA A 447 39.52 20.88 -24.63
CA ALA A 447 40.53 21.80 -24.08
C ALA A 447 41.89 21.15 -23.78
N ILE A 448 41.96 19.84 -23.54
CA ILE A 448 43.18 19.13 -23.13
C ILE A 448 43.51 18.08 -24.19
N LYS A 449 44.52 18.32 -25.04
CA LYS A 449 44.95 17.40 -26.12
C LYS A 449 45.62 16.09 -25.65
N SER A 450 45.41 15.68 -24.39
CA SER A 450 45.96 14.44 -23.80
C SER A 450 44.84 13.45 -23.53
N LEU A 451 44.95 12.24 -24.09
CA LEU A 451 44.00 11.13 -23.94
C LEU A 451 44.34 10.18 -22.77
N ASP A 452 45.36 10.51 -21.97
CA ASP A 452 45.81 9.64 -20.87
C ASP A 452 44.90 9.79 -19.65
N GLY A 453 43.82 8.99 -19.61
CA GLY A 453 43.06 8.64 -18.41
C GLY A 453 42.33 9.78 -17.67
N ILE A 454 41.06 9.59 -17.36
CA ILE A 454 40.31 10.51 -16.50
C ILE A 454 40.88 10.40 -15.08
N ALA A 455 41.79 11.29 -14.69
CA ALA A 455 42.05 11.51 -13.28
C ALA A 455 40.78 12.10 -12.64
N PRO A 456 40.26 11.53 -11.55
CA PRO A 456 39.10 12.09 -10.85
C PRO A 456 39.37 13.54 -10.46
N ILE A 457 38.46 14.45 -10.80
CA ILE A 457 38.58 15.84 -10.37
C ILE A 457 37.95 15.99 -8.98
N GLU A 458 38.79 16.24 -7.98
CA GLU A 458 38.33 16.47 -6.61
C GLU A 458 37.93 17.95 -6.46
N LEU A 459 36.62 18.24 -6.55
CA LEU A 459 36.09 19.60 -6.39
C LEU A 459 35.97 20.03 -4.93
N LEU A 460 35.71 19.08 -4.03
CA LEU A 460 35.50 19.34 -2.61
C LEU A 460 36.75 19.03 -1.82
N SER A 461 37.17 19.95 -0.94
CA SER A 461 38.31 19.68 -0.05
C SER A 461 37.92 18.66 1.01
N THR A 462 38.60 17.51 0.99
CA THR A 462 38.49 16.43 1.99
C THR A 462 38.89 16.82 3.41
N THR A 463 39.47 18.02 3.60
CA THR A 463 39.78 18.56 4.95
C THR A 463 38.69 19.48 5.51
N GLN A 464 37.75 19.91 4.67
CA GLN A 464 36.70 20.87 5.02
C GLN A 464 35.29 20.30 4.89
N THR A 465 35.13 19.21 4.13
CA THR A 465 33.83 18.60 3.83
C THR A 465 33.86 17.12 4.15
N GLU A 466 32.86 16.65 4.90
CA GLU A 466 32.62 15.24 5.18
C GLU A 466 31.40 14.79 4.39
N GLN A 467 31.44 13.56 3.87
CA GLN A 467 30.45 13.03 2.94
C GLN A 467 29.94 11.67 3.44
N TYR A 468 28.63 11.53 3.58
CA TYR A 468 27.99 10.32 4.07
C TYR A 468 26.91 9.85 3.09
N SER A 469 26.85 8.55 2.82
CA SER A 469 25.82 7.97 1.95
C SER A 469 25.07 6.87 2.70
N PHE A 470 23.75 6.90 2.62
CA PHE A 470 22.86 5.91 3.24
C PHE A 470 22.08 5.22 2.14
N TRP A 471 22.08 3.89 2.16
CA TRP A 471 21.48 3.03 1.16
C TRP A 471 20.56 2.07 1.88
N ASP A 472 19.27 2.20 1.65
CA ASP A 472 18.29 1.33 2.28
C ASP A 472 17.16 0.99 1.33
N ILE A 473 16.32 0.03 1.71
CA ILE A 473 15.01 -0.12 1.11
C ILE A 473 14.04 0.83 1.81
N GLN A 474 13.09 1.35 1.06
CA GLN A 474 12.14 2.32 1.58
C GLN A 474 11.29 1.78 2.74
N ASP A 475 10.91 0.50 2.68
CA ASP A 475 10.14 -0.19 3.73
C ASP A 475 10.94 -0.45 5.01
N SER A 476 12.25 -0.19 5.00
CA SER A 476 13.09 -0.34 6.19
C SER A 476 12.63 0.63 7.26
N ALA A 477 12.48 0.15 8.50
CA ALA A 477 12.21 1.00 9.65
C ALA A 477 13.30 2.08 9.83
N ALA A 478 14.53 1.84 9.36
CA ALA A 478 15.63 2.78 9.46
C ALA A 478 15.74 3.77 8.29
N SER A 479 14.84 3.72 7.30
CA SER A 479 14.93 4.55 6.07
C SER A 479 14.90 6.06 6.34
N THR A 480 14.27 6.50 7.44
CA THR A 480 14.19 7.91 7.84
C THR A 480 15.36 8.39 8.71
N ALA A 481 16.20 7.49 9.21
CA ALA A 481 17.39 7.80 10.02
C ALA A 481 18.29 8.92 9.43
N PRO A 482 18.66 8.90 8.12
CA PRO A 482 19.53 9.94 7.57
C PRO A 482 18.91 11.35 7.58
N VAL A 483 17.58 11.46 7.51
CA VAL A 483 16.89 12.75 7.58
C VAL A 483 16.94 13.31 9.01
N ALA A 484 16.72 12.46 10.02
CA ALA A 484 16.87 12.82 11.43
C ALA A 484 18.31 13.18 11.78
N ILE A 485 19.30 12.42 11.29
CA ILE A 485 20.73 12.75 11.42
C ILE A 485 21.05 14.10 10.79
N SER A 486 20.55 14.36 9.57
CA SER A 486 20.76 15.66 8.91
C SER A 486 20.18 16.81 9.71
N LYS A 487 18.98 16.62 10.28
CA LYS A 487 18.35 17.60 11.15
C LYS A 487 19.17 17.84 12.42
N LEU A 488 19.72 16.79 13.04
CA LEU A 488 20.64 16.90 14.16
C LEU A 488 21.88 17.73 13.81
N LEU A 489 22.56 17.38 12.71
CA LEU A 489 23.78 18.03 12.25
C LEU A 489 23.52 19.50 11.88
N SER A 490 22.32 19.83 11.39
CA SER A 490 21.93 21.20 11.06
C SER A 490 21.87 22.13 12.28
N GLY A 491 21.79 21.57 13.49
CA GLY A 491 21.80 22.31 14.75
C GLY A 491 23.16 22.90 15.13
N ASP A 492 24.25 22.53 14.44
CA ASP A 492 25.54 23.18 14.60
C ASP A 492 25.65 24.39 13.66
N SER A 493 25.59 25.59 14.24
CA SER A 493 25.69 26.85 13.48
C SER A 493 27.02 27.05 12.75
N ALA A 494 28.08 26.34 13.16
CA ALA A 494 29.42 26.43 12.57
C ALA A 494 29.61 25.51 11.34
N SER A 495 28.63 24.67 11.04
CA SER A 495 28.63 23.76 9.90
C SER A 495 27.39 23.98 9.02
N ASN A 496 27.55 23.78 7.73
CA ASN A 496 26.47 23.73 6.75
C ASN A 496 26.20 22.27 6.41
N VAL A 497 24.92 21.91 6.40
CA VAL A 497 24.46 20.57 6.02
C VAL A 497 23.75 20.65 4.67
N VAL A 498 24.09 19.74 3.77
CA VAL A 498 23.34 19.49 2.55
C VAL A 498 22.79 18.08 2.62
N LEU A 499 21.48 17.94 2.42
CA LEU A 499 20.77 16.67 2.38
C LEU A 499 20.14 16.50 1.00
N SER A 500 20.49 15.40 0.33
CA SER A 500 19.92 14.98 -0.95
C SER A 500 19.36 13.57 -0.85
N GLN A 501 18.22 13.30 -1.48
CA GLN A 501 17.55 12.00 -1.42
C GLN A 501 17.07 11.58 -2.80
N THR A 502 17.43 10.36 -3.21
CA THR A 502 17.04 9.75 -4.48
C THR A 502 16.26 8.48 -4.21
N HIS A 503 15.15 8.27 -4.92
CA HIS A 503 14.35 7.05 -4.83
C HIS A 503 14.34 6.32 -6.18
N ASP A 504 14.52 5.01 -6.12
CA ASP A 504 14.45 4.10 -7.26
C ASP A 504 13.50 2.94 -6.94
N ASN A 505 12.28 3.05 -7.45
CA ASN A 505 11.21 2.09 -7.26
C ASN A 505 11.42 0.80 -8.08
N LEU A 506 12.35 0.79 -9.04
CA LEU A 506 12.61 -0.36 -9.91
C LEU A 506 13.63 -1.32 -9.29
N VAL A 507 14.45 -0.85 -8.35
CA VAL A 507 15.47 -1.65 -7.65
C VAL A 507 14.91 -2.17 -6.32
N GLN A 508 14.93 -3.50 -6.13
CA GLN A 508 14.46 -4.20 -4.91
C GLN A 508 13.03 -3.84 -4.43
N GLY A 509 12.17 -3.29 -5.30
CA GLY A 509 10.81 -2.87 -4.91
C GLY A 509 10.75 -1.54 -4.15
N GLY A 510 11.78 -0.70 -4.26
CA GLY A 510 11.87 0.61 -3.60
C GLY A 510 13.18 0.78 -2.85
N THR A 511 14.23 1.20 -3.55
CA THR A 511 15.53 1.57 -2.95
C THR A 511 15.58 3.08 -2.73
N VAL A 512 16.09 3.50 -1.58
CA VAL A 512 16.34 4.90 -1.24
C VAL A 512 17.82 5.12 -0.99
N ARG A 513 18.37 6.15 -1.62
CA ARG A 513 19.71 6.67 -1.36
C ARG A 513 19.58 8.06 -0.74
N THR A 514 20.22 8.27 0.40
CA THR A 514 20.28 9.58 1.05
C THR A 514 21.73 9.99 1.25
N ASP A 515 22.11 11.12 0.65
CA ASP A 515 23.44 11.69 0.72
C ASP A 515 23.43 12.90 1.69
N ILE A 516 24.38 12.92 2.63
CA ILE A 516 24.57 14.01 3.59
C ILE A 516 25.99 14.57 3.39
N ARG A 517 26.10 15.88 3.23
CA ARG A 517 27.39 16.58 3.26
C ARG A 517 27.42 17.60 4.39
N THR A 518 28.49 17.60 5.16
CA THR A 518 28.76 18.60 6.20
C THR A 518 29.98 19.41 5.80
N SER A 519 29.93 20.73 5.92
CA SER A 519 31.07 21.58 5.60
C SER A 519 31.09 22.90 6.36
N LYS A 520 32.28 23.41 6.66
CA LYS A 520 32.45 24.74 7.27
C LYS A 520 32.09 25.89 6.33
N LYS A 521 31.98 25.62 5.02
CA LYS A 521 31.59 26.58 3.98
C LYS A 521 30.33 26.12 3.28
N SER A 522 29.69 27.02 2.55
CA SER A 522 28.63 26.64 1.61
C SER A 522 29.18 25.66 0.57
N VAL A 523 28.38 24.66 0.21
CA VAL A 523 28.78 23.58 -0.69
C VAL A 523 27.83 23.53 -1.88
N ASP A 524 28.33 23.89 -3.06
CA ASP A 524 27.60 23.78 -4.33
C ASP A 524 27.76 22.36 -4.90
N SER A 525 27.06 21.37 -4.34
CA SER A 525 27.24 19.96 -4.72
C SER A 525 25.93 19.25 -5.05
N PHE A 526 25.36 19.60 -6.20
CA PHE A 526 24.06 19.08 -6.68
C PHE A 526 24.22 17.79 -7.50
N TYR A 527 25.10 16.90 -7.05
CA TYR A 527 25.42 15.62 -7.69
C TYR A 527 25.56 14.51 -6.64
N PRO A 528 25.37 13.23 -7.00
CA PRO A 528 25.54 12.12 -6.06
C PRO A 528 26.97 12.03 -5.52
N ILE A 529 27.13 11.62 -4.26
CA ILE A 529 28.47 11.40 -3.66
C ILE A 529 29.20 10.27 -4.41
N GLU A 530 30.38 10.56 -4.96
CA GLU A 530 31.26 9.57 -5.60
C GLU A 530 32.32 9.00 -4.62
N GLU A 531 32.61 9.69 -3.52
CA GLU A 531 33.59 9.30 -2.50
C GLU A 531 33.11 9.63 -1.07
N ALA A 532 32.32 8.73 -0.47
CA ALA A 532 31.81 8.84 0.89
C ALA A 532 32.88 8.46 1.93
N ASP A 533 32.97 9.22 3.02
CA ASP A 533 33.77 8.89 4.20
C ASP A 533 33.13 7.74 4.98
N VAL A 534 31.79 7.73 5.07
CA VAL A 534 31.01 6.63 5.65
C VAL A 534 29.83 6.28 4.75
N ALA A 535 29.66 4.98 4.47
CA ALA A 535 28.45 4.46 3.84
C ALA A 535 27.69 3.56 4.81
N VAL A 536 26.38 3.73 4.90
CA VAL A 536 25.47 2.87 5.67
C VAL A 536 24.60 2.09 4.70
N VAL A 537 24.54 0.77 4.84
CA VAL A 537 23.74 -0.13 4.00
C VAL A 537 22.77 -0.91 4.89
N GLY A 538 21.47 -0.63 4.76
CA GLY A 538 20.40 -1.24 5.56
C GLY A 538 20.04 -2.67 5.15
N GLU A 539 20.31 -3.05 3.89
CA GLU A 539 20.00 -4.38 3.35
C GLU A 539 21.16 -4.93 2.49
N GLU A 540 21.65 -6.12 2.84
CA GLU A 540 22.75 -6.80 2.11
C GLU A 540 22.46 -7.05 0.63
N LYS A 541 21.19 -7.27 0.26
CA LYS A 541 20.81 -7.53 -1.14
C LYS A 541 21.16 -6.37 -2.08
N LEU A 542 21.24 -5.14 -1.58
CA LEU A 542 21.64 -3.98 -2.37
C LEU A 542 23.05 -4.14 -2.93
N LEU A 543 23.96 -4.77 -2.18
CA LEU A 543 25.34 -5.03 -2.61
C LEU A 543 25.45 -6.02 -3.78
N LYS A 544 24.39 -6.75 -4.11
CA LYS A 544 24.34 -7.65 -5.27
C LYS A 544 23.93 -6.94 -6.56
N GLN A 545 23.30 -5.77 -6.45
CA GLN A 545 22.75 -5.01 -7.57
C GLN A 545 23.47 -3.68 -7.80
N LEU A 546 24.09 -3.13 -6.77
CA LEU A 546 24.75 -1.84 -6.78
C LEU A 546 26.19 -1.96 -6.29
N ALA A 547 27.11 -1.27 -6.97
CA ALA A 547 28.52 -1.21 -6.59
C ALA A 547 28.76 -0.17 -5.48
N ILE A 548 28.00 -0.24 -4.37
CA ILE A 548 28.01 0.78 -3.30
C ILE A 548 29.41 0.99 -2.71
N VAL A 549 30.16 -0.09 -2.49
CA VAL A 549 31.52 -0.06 -1.91
C VAL A 549 32.50 0.76 -2.77
N LYS A 550 32.28 0.83 -4.08
CA LYS A 550 33.12 1.63 -4.99
C LYS A 550 32.94 3.14 -4.81
N ASN A 551 31.86 3.58 -4.17
CA ASN A 551 31.63 4.97 -3.82
C ASN A 551 32.21 5.34 -2.45
N ILE A 552 32.90 4.42 -1.77
CA ILE A 552 33.54 4.69 -0.48
C ILE A 552 34.98 5.10 -0.75
N LYS A 553 35.40 6.19 -0.09
CA LYS A 553 36.76 6.69 -0.13
C LYS A 553 37.73 5.65 0.40
N THR A 554 38.95 5.60 -0.14
CA THR A 554 40.02 4.75 0.40
C THR A 554 40.29 5.09 1.87
N GLY A 555 40.22 4.10 2.75
CA GLY A 555 40.30 4.28 4.20
C GLY A 555 38.99 4.67 4.89
N GLY A 556 37.87 4.78 4.16
CA GLY A 556 36.55 5.08 4.70
C GLY A 556 35.93 3.93 5.50
N SER A 557 34.70 4.13 5.99
CA SER A 557 33.96 3.13 6.78
C SER A 557 32.68 2.66 6.10
N LEU A 558 32.35 1.39 6.27
CA LEU A 558 31.09 0.77 5.82
C LEU A 558 30.35 0.22 7.04
N ILE A 559 29.14 0.72 7.30
CA ILE A 559 28.20 0.15 8.27
C ILE A 559 27.19 -0.69 7.51
N LEU A 560 27.18 -2.01 7.74
CA LEU A 560 26.28 -2.93 7.05
C LEU A 560 25.34 -3.59 8.07
N SER A 561 24.04 -3.44 7.87
CA SER A 561 23.02 -4.12 8.67
C SER A 561 22.92 -5.60 8.26
N LEU A 562 23.24 -6.50 9.19
CA LEU A 562 23.13 -7.96 9.02
C LEU A 562 22.54 -8.60 10.28
N PRO A 563 21.21 -8.65 10.39
CA PRO A 563 20.53 -9.25 11.54
C PRO A 563 20.87 -10.75 11.70
N GLY A 564 21.36 -11.16 12.87
CA GLY A 564 21.58 -12.55 13.27
C GLY A 564 22.75 -13.28 12.58
N VAL A 565 23.58 -12.59 11.79
CA VAL A 565 24.73 -13.20 11.10
C VAL A 565 25.92 -13.26 12.05
N LYS A 566 26.65 -14.39 12.06
CA LYS A 566 27.92 -14.55 12.80
C LYS A 566 29.12 -14.27 11.90
N ASP A 567 30.26 -13.96 12.51
CA ASP A 567 31.47 -13.56 11.77
C ASP A 567 31.99 -14.66 10.82
N GLU A 568 31.84 -15.94 11.20
CA GLU A 568 32.20 -17.10 10.37
C GLU A 568 31.34 -17.23 9.10
N ASP A 569 30.15 -16.62 9.07
CA ASP A 569 29.23 -16.69 7.94
C ASP A 569 29.28 -15.43 7.05
N LEU A 570 30.04 -14.40 7.44
CA LEU A 570 30.18 -13.16 6.65
C LEU A 570 30.74 -13.43 5.25
N GLU A 571 31.69 -14.36 5.15
CA GLU A 571 32.32 -14.71 3.88
C GLU A 571 31.33 -15.33 2.88
N LYS A 572 30.29 -16.03 3.38
CA LYS A 572 29.22 -16.59 2.55
C LYS A 572 28.18 -15.55 2.13
N LYS A 573 28.04 -14.47 2.91
CA LYS A 573 27.06 -13.40 2.67
C LYS A 573 27.59 -12.35 1.69
N LEU A 574 28.87 -11.99 1.80
CA LEU A 574 29.48 -10.97 0.95
C LEU A 574 30.10 -11.58 -0.32
N SER A 575 29.73 -11.04 -1.48
CA SER A 575 30.30 -11.46 -2.76
C SER A 575 31.82 -11.23 -2.81
N THR A 576 32.53 -12.01 -3.62
CA THR A 576 33.99 -11.87 -3.80
C THR A 576 34.38 -10.46 -4.27
N SER A 577 33.58 -9.84 -5.15
CA SER A 577 33.80 -8.46 -5.59
C SER A 577 33.72 -7.46 -4.43
N VAL A 578 32.72 -7.59 -3.55
CA VAL A 578 32.53 -6.70 -2.40
C VAL A 578 33.67 -6.87 -1.39
N ARG A 579 34.07 -8.11 -1.09
CA ARG A 579 35.18 -8.41 -0.18
C ARG A 579 36.50 -7.84 -0.70
N ASN A 580 36.75 -7.96 -1.99
CA ASN A 580 37.92 -7.39 -2.65
C ASN A 580 37.90 -5.85 -2.59
N ASP A 581 36.79 -5.22 -2.97
CA ASP A 581 36.66 -3.76 -2.91
C ASP A 581 36.90 -3.22 -1.49
N ILE A 582 36.38 -3.90 -0.45
CA ILE A 582 36.63 -3.57 0.96
C ILE A 582 38.13 -3.63 1.28
N LYS A 583 38.82 -4.71 0.89
CA LYS A 583 40.24 -4.90 1.19
C LYS A 583 41.13 -3.94 0.41
N PHE A 584 40.93 -3.84 -0.91
CA PHE A 584 41.75 -3.02 -1.80
C PHE A 584 41.69 -1.53 -1.43
N ARG A 585 40.50 -1.05 -1.04
CA ARG A 585 40.29 0.33 -0.60
C ARG A 585 40.56 0.54 0.89
N SER A 586 41.01 -0.49 1.62
CA SER A 586 41.27 -0.43 3.06
C SER A 586 40.07 0.10 3.87
N ILE A 587 38.86 -0.37 3.55
CA ILE A 587 37.61 0.08 4.17
C ILE A 587 37.43 -0.60 5.53
N SER A 588 37.06 0.18 6.54
CA SER A 588 36.70 -0.33 7.87
C SER A 588 35.27 -0.85 7.87
N LEU A 589 35.07 -2.15 8.06
CA LEU A 589 33.74 -2.79 8.05
C LEU A 589 33.17 -2.88 9.47
N PHE A 590 31.96 -2.35 9.65
CA PHE A 590 31.16 -2.45 10.85
C PHE A 590 29.86 -3.18 10.54
N ILE A 591 29.51 -4.19 11.34
CA ILE A 591 28.26 -4.94 11.23
C ILE A 591 27.31 -4.46 12.31
N LEU A 592 26.11 -4.04 11.88
CA LEU A 592 24.99 -3.70 12.75
C LEU A 592 24.02 -4.89 12.81
N ASP A 593 23.97 -5.58 13.94
CA ASP A 593 23.06 -6.69 14.21
C ASP A 593 21.92 -6.22 15.13
N THR A 594 20.80 -5.84 14.52
CA THR A 594 19.63 -5.33 15.24
C THR A 594 18.98 -6.38 16.15
N THR A 595 19.22 -7.68 15.94
CA THR A 595 18.68 -8.76 16.81
C THR A 595 19.32 -8.79 18.19
N GLN A 596 20.49 -8.14 18.37
CA GLN A 596 21.17 -8.06 19.66
C GLN A 596 20.59 -6.96 20.57
N SER A 597 19.64 -6.16 20.08
CA SER A 597 18.94 -5.14 20.89
C SER A 597 17.54 -5.63 21.26
N PRO A 598 17.29 -5.97 22.54
CA PRO A 598 15.95 -6.29 23.04
C PRO A 598 14.93 -5.17 22.83
N ALA A 599 15.37 -3.91 22.70
CA ALA A 599 14.49 -2.79 22.42
C ALA A 599 13.91 -2.87 20.99
N VAL A 600 14.71 -3.30 20.01
CA VAL A 600 14.26 -3.48 18.62
C VAL A 600 13.34 -4.70 18.46
N GLU A 601 13.51 -5.75 19.28
CA GLU A 601 12.61 -6.91 19.27
C GLU A 601 11.21 -6.56 19.80
N LYS A 602 11.12 -5.64 20.77
CA LYS A 602 9.84 -5.17 21.33
C LYS A 602 9.09 -4.23 20.38
N ASP A 603 9.82 -3.35 19.71
CA ASP A 603 9.28 -2.38 18.76
C ASP A 603 10.26 -2.18 17.60
N SER A 604 9.86 -2.60 16.40
CA SER A 604 10.67 -2.49 15.19
C SER A 604 11.00 -1.04 14.80
N ALA A 605 10.21 -0.06 15.24
CA ALA A 605 10.48 1.36 14.98
C ALA A 605 11.76 1.85 15.68
N VAL A 606 12.22 1.13 16.71
CA VAL A 606 13.47 1.40 17.42
C VAL A 606 14.71 1.13 16.55
N ALA A 607 14.57 0.37 15.46
CA ALA A 607 15.64 0.12 14.50
C ALA A 607 16.17 1.41 13.84
N THR A 608 15.36 2.46 13.72
CA THR A 608 15.82 3.78 13.27
C THR A 608 16.85 4.34 14.25
N LEU A 609 16.53 4.35 15.54
CA LEU A 609 17.37 4.93 16.59
C LEU A 609 18.72 4.21 16.73
N ILE A 610 18.72 2.88 16.67
CA ILE A 610 19.99 2.13 16.77
C ILE A 610 20.89 2.39 15.56
N THR A 611 20.29 2.60 14.38
CA THR A 611 21.01 2.97 13.16
C THR A 611 21.59 4.38 13.25
N GLU A 612 20.83 5.34 13.78
CA GLU A 612 21.30 6.71 14.04
C GLU A 612 22.50 6.73 15.00
N LEU A 613 22.40 5.99 16.12
CA LEU A 613 23.48 5.92 17.10
C LEU A 613 24.72 5.17 16.57
N ALA A 614 24.51 4.11 15.77
CA ALA A 614 25.59 3.41 15.11
C ALA A 614 26.35 4.32 14.14
N PHE A 615 25.62 5.12 13.35
CA PHE A 615 26.23 6.13 12.51
C PHE A 615 27.03 7.14 13.33
N LEU A 616 26.46 7.72 14.39
CA LEU A 616 27.18 8.70 15.22
C LEU A 616 28.44 8.10 15.85
N LYS A 617 28.41 6.85 16.32
CA LYS A 617 29.57 6.19 16.93
C LYS A 617 30.73 5.99 15.95
N VAL A 618 30.43 5.72 14.68
CA VAL A 618 31.46 5.47 13.64
C VAL A 618 31.91 6.77 12.98
N ALA A 619 30.96 7.63 12.60
CA ALA A 619 31.23 8.80 11.77
C ALA A 619 31.52 10.07 12.59
N ARG A 620 30.90 10.22 13.76
CA ARG A 620 30.80 11.49 14.52
C ARG A 620 30.87 11.28 16.03
N LEU A 621 31.88 10.55 16.47
CA LEU A 621 32.04 10.12 17.86
C LEU A 621 32.07 11.30 18.85
N GLU A 622 32.59 12.45 18.42
CA GLU A 622 32.72 13.65 19.22
C GLU A 622 31.40 14.32 19.61
N ILE A 623 30.31 14.03 18.87
CA ILE A 623 28.97 14.52 19.19
C ILE A 623 28.03 13.41 19.68
N LEU A 624 28.51 12.19 19.90
CA LEU A 624 27.64 11.06 20.31
C LEU A 624 26.84 11.38 21.59
N ASP A 625 27.51 11.85 22.64
CA ASP A 625 26.88 12.14 23.95
C ASP A 625 25.88 13.31 23.90
N THR A 626 26.20 14.36 23.13
CA THR A 626 25.32 15.54 23.00
C THR A 626 24.22 15.35 21.96
N GLY A 627 24.52 14.58 20.92
CA GLY A 627 23.61 14.22 19.83
C GLY A 627 22.51 13.30 20.29
N PHE A 628 22.81 12.41 21.25
CA PHE A 628 21.84 11.56 21.93
C PHE A 628 20.61 12.34 22.46
N GLN A 629 20.83 13.42 23.21
CA GLN A 629 19.74 14.23 23.78
C GLN A 629 18.95 15.00 22.70
N LYS A 630 19.63 15.43 21.63
CA LYS A 630 19.00 16.17 20.53
C LYS A 630 18.18 15.25 19.62
N LEU A 631 18.65 14.03 19.35
CA LEU A 631 17.88 13.00 18.64
C LEU A 631 16.62 12.62 19.42
N ALA A 632 16.69 12.54 20.76
CA ALA A 632 15.51 12.33 21.59
C ALA A 632 14.44 13.41 21.41
N ASN A 633 14.82 14.66 21.15
CA ASN A 633 13.86 15.74 20.87
C ASN A 633 13.27 15.69 19.44
N ILE A 634 14.01 15.10 18.50
CA ILE A 634 13.57 14.91 17.11
C ILE A 634 12.61 13.71 17.02
N ASN A 635 12.92 12.63 17.75
CA ASN A 635 12.23 11.35 17.70
C ASN A 635 11.28 11.11 18.91
N GLY A 636 11.14 12.08 19.83
CA GLY A 636 10.01 12.16 20.76
C GLY A 636 10.11 11.46 22.13
N THR A 637 11.14 10.67 22.47
CA THR A 637 11.25 10.09 23.84
C THR A 637 12.69 9.78 24.29
N SER A 638 13.09 10.26 25.47
CA SER A 638 14.45 10.12 26.03
C SER A 638 14.73 8.81 26.78
N THR A 639 13.70 8.11 27.26
CA THR A 639 13.83 6.88 28.06
C THR A 639 14.23 5.68 27.21
N LEU A 640 13.52 5.40 26.10
CA LEU A 640 13.87 4.31 25.18
C LEU A 640 15.26 4.48 24.57
N LEU A 641 15.64 5.71 24.20
CA LEU A 641 16.94 5.99 23.61
C LEU A 641 18.09 5.54 24.54
N SER A 642 17.90 5.64 25.87
CA SER A 642 18.90 5.20 26.85
C SER A 642 19.06 3.68 26.93
N GLU A 643 17.97 2.94 26.69
CA GLU A 643 18.00 1.48 26.55
C GLU A 643 18.74 1.08 25.28
N VAL A 644 18.45 1.75 24.15
CA VAL A 644 19.09 1.49 22.85
C VAL A 644 20.58 1.81 22.88
N ALA A 645 20.99 2.90 23.53
CA ALA A 645 22.41 3.23 23.69
C ALA A 645 23.17 2.18 24.51
N ALA A 646 22.53 1.57 25.51
CA ALA A 646 23.12 0.46 26.26
C ALA A 646 23.26 -0.82 25.41
N ASP A 647 22.42 -0.99 24.39
CA ASP A 647 22.48 -2.10 23.45
C ASP A 647 23.45 -1.87 22.29
N LEU A 648 23.81 -0.61 21.98
CA LEU A 648 24.64 -0.26 20.84
C LEU A 648 25.98 -1.00 20.82
N ASP A 649 26.63 -1.14 21.99
CA ASP A 649 27.91 -1.85 22.09
C ASP A 649 27.81 -3.35 21.81
N LYS A 650 26.60 -3.94 21.96
CA LYS A 650 26.33 -5.34 21.61
C LYS A 650 25.92 -5.49 20.15
N ALA A 651 25.17 -4.52 19.63
CA ALA A 651 24.61 -4.55 18.28
C ALA A 651 25.62 -4.13 17.19
N LEU A 652 26.54 -3.21 17.47
CA LEU A 652 27.53 -2.73 16.52
C LEU A 652 28.91 -3.30 16.80
N ARG A 653 29.47 -4.05 15.84
CA ARG A 653 30.80 -4.64 15.94
C ARG A 653 31.68 -4.36 14.73
N GLN A 654 32.95 -4.08 14.98
CA GLN A 654 33.95 -3.89 13.93
C GLN A 654 34.55 -5.24 13.54
N ILE A 655 34.72 -5.49 12.24
CA ILE A 655 35.25 -6.74 11.71
C ILE A 655 36.72 -6.57 11.33
N GLU A 656 37.57 -7.51 11.77
CA GLU A 656 38.95 -7.62 11.33
C GLU A 656 38.99 -8.29 9.95
N ILE A 657 39.44 -7.57 8.93
CA ILE A 657 39.40 -8.05 7.53
C ILE A 657 40.53 -9.07 7.28
N PRO A 658 40.21 -10.35 6.99
CA PRO A 658 41.21 -11.37 6.73
C PRO A 658 42.09 -11.07 5.51
N GLU A 659 43.33 -11.57 5.49
CA GLU A 659 44.20 -11.46 4.31
C GLU A 659 43.65 -12.25 3.11
N SER A 660 42.91 -13.34 3.35
CA SER A 660 42.31 -14.17 2.29
C SER A 660 41.33 -13.41 1.39
N TRP A 661 40.76 -12.28 1.84
CA TRP A 661 39.86 -11.46 1.02
C TRP A 661 40.57 -10.70 -0.12
N ALA A 662 41.90 -10.72 -0.15
CA ALA A 662 42.69 -10.19 -1.25
C ALA A 662 42.88 -11.18 -2.41
N GLU A 663 42.56 -12.47 -2.22
CA GLU A 663 42.75 -13.49 -3.26
C GLU A 663 41.64 -13.40 -4.31
N VAL A 664 42.02 -13.11 -5.56
CA VAL A 664 41.12 -13.05 -6.71
C VAL A 664 41.11 -14.42 -7.39
N GLU A 665 39.95 -15.11 -7.39
CA GLU A 665 39.77 -16.27 -8.27
C GLU A 665 39.85 -15.80 -9.73
N VAL A 666 40.77 -16.40 -10.50
CA VAL A 666 41.15 -15.99 -11.86
C VAL A 666 39.98 -16.08 -12.87
N ASP A 667 38.92 -16.79 -12.52
CA ASP A 667 37.73 -17.04 -13.37
C ASP A 667 36.43 -16.38 -12.87
N ALA A 668 36.48 -15.50 -11.86
CA ALA A 668 35.27 -14.83 -11.36
C ALA A 668 34.84 -13.67 -12.28
N GLU A 669 33.71 -13.80 -12.99
CA GLU A 669 33.08 -12.67 -13.69
C GLU A 669 32.76 -11.56 -12.68
N VAL A 670 33.42 -10.40 -12.80
CA VAL A 670 33.11 -9.21 -12.01
C VAL A 670 31.92 -8.53 -12.66
N PRO A 671 30.73 -8.53 -12.03
CA PRO A 671 29.57 -7.89 -12.61
C PRO A 671 29.79 -6.37 -12.69
N ASP A 672 29.51 -5.78 -13.86
CA ASP A 672 29.52 -4.33 -14.06
C ASP A 672 28.23 -3.72 -13.48
N LEU A 673 28.20 -3.61 -12.16
CA LEU A 673 27.05 -3.08 -11.42
C LEU A 673 27.06 -1.54 -11.42
N PRO A 674 25.89 -0.88 -11.56
CA PRO A 674 25.80 0.57 -11.47
C PRO A 674 26.27 1.06 -10.09
N ARG A 675 26.99 2.18 -10.09
CA ARG A 675 27.49 2.81 -8.86
C ARG A 675 26.41 3.58 -8.12
N THR A 676 25.36 4.03 -8.80
CA THR A 676 24.26 4.80 -8.20
C THR A 676 22.92 4.31 -8.71
N ILE A 677 21.85 4.67 -8.00
CA ILE A 677 20.48 4.44 -8.42
C ILE A 677 19.98 5.57 -9.33
N THR A 678 18.92 5.30 -10.10
CA THR A 678 18.26 6.30 -10.94
C THR A 678 17.00 6.82 -10.26
N SER A 679 16.79 8.15 -10.24
CA SER A 679 15.57 8.71 -9.68
C SER A 679 14.37 8.24 -10.51
N SER A 680 13.50 7.39 -9.96
CA SER A 680 12.29 6.92 -10.65
C SER A 680 11.01 7.51 -10.06
N SER A 681 11.10 8.07 -8.86
CA SER A 681 10.01 8.73 -8.14
C SER A 681 10.59 9.72 -7.14
N PHE A 682 9.81 10.72 -6.72
CA PHE A 682 10.20 11.61 -5.61
C PHE A 682 9.61 11.20 -4.27
N THR A 683 8.54 10.43 -4.33
CA THR A 683 7.96 9.72 -3.21
C THR A 683 8.35 8.27 -3.30
N GLY A 684 8.47 7.62 -2.16
CA GLY A 684 8.64 6.20 -2.14
C GLY A 684 7.47 5.46 -2.82
N PHE A 685 7.73 4.25 -3.33
CA PHE A 685 6.71 3.30 -3.73
C PHE A 685 5.73 3.12 -2.56
N ALA A 686 4.59 3.80 -2.61
CA ALA A 686 3.44 3.35 -1.85
C ALA A 686 3.12 1.99 -2.45
N LYS A 687 3.54 0.91 -1.78
CA LYS A 687 2.69 -0.28 -1.83
C LYS A 687 1.32 0.29 -1.49
N GLU A 688 0.36 0.13 -2.40
CA GLU A 688 -1.04 0.23 -2.00
C GLU A 688 -1.07 -0.46 -0.64
N ASP A 689 -1.37 0.30 0.43
CA ASP A 689 -1.82 -0.28 1.69
C ASP A 689 -2.70 -1.40 1.21
N LYS A 690 -2.29 -2.67 1.39
CA LYS A 690 -2.90 -3.81 0.70
C LYS A 690 -4.38 -3.56 0.79
N GLU A 691 -4.96 -3.01 -0.28
CA GLU A 691 -6.26 -2.37 -0.08
C GLU A 691 -7.08 -3.61 0.10
N PRO A 692 -7.64 -3.85 1.31
CA PRO A 692 -8.18 -5.16 1.63
C PRO A 692 -9.08 -5.51 0.46
N PRO A 693 -8.73 -6.60 -0.26
CA PRO A 693 -8.90 -6.74 -1.72
C PRO A 693 -10.17 -6.02 -2.12
N ALA A 694 -10.04 -4.88 -2.83
CA ALA A 694 -11.10 -3.90 -2.98
C ALA A 694 -12.45 -4.58 -3.13
N PHE A 695 -13.17 -4.72 -2.01
CA PHE A 695 -14.35 -5.56 -1.99
C PHE A 695 -15.27 -5.05 -3.08
N LEU A 696 -15.77 -5.92 -3.95
CA LEU A 696 -16.70 -5.52 -5.00
C LEU A 696 -17.94 -4.91 -4.32
N LYS A 697 -17.98 -3.58 -4.17
CA LYS A 697 -19.05 -2.85 -3.47
C LYS A 697 -20.28 -2.60 -4.35
N ASN A 698 -20.12 -2.64 -5.68
CA ASN A 698 -21.18 -2.36 -6.63
C ASN A 698 -20.89 -2.96 -8.02
N TRP A 699 -21.93 -3.02 -8.85
CA TRP A 699 -21.84 -3.55 -10.21
C TRP A 699 -20.88 -2.75 -11.11
N GLN A 700 -20.68 -1.45 -10.83
CA GLN A 700 -19.77 -0.61 -11.60
C GLN A 700 -18.30 -1.01 -11.38
N SER A 701 -17.92 -1.39 -10.16
CA SER A 701 -16.57 -1.93 -9.87
C SER A 701 -16.33 -3.25 -10.58
N VAL A 702 -17.34 -4.14 -10.60
CA VAL A 702 -17.29 -5.38 -11.39
C VAL A 702 -17.17 -5.08 -12.87
N ALA A 703 -17.98 -4.14 -13.39
CA ALA A 703 -17.94 -3.75 -14.79
C ALA A 703 -16.58 -3.14 -15.18
N LYS A 704 -15.97 -2.34 -14.29
CA LYS A 704 -14.60 -1.82 -14.46
C LYS A 704 -13.57 -2.94 -14.48
N GLY A 705 -13.61 -3.88 -13.53
CA GLY A 705 -12.72 -5.04 -13.52
C GLY A 705 -12.85 -5.92 -14.77
N LEU A 706 -14.08 -6.10 -15.27
CA LEU A 706 -14.34 -6.84 -16.50
C LEU A 706 -13.98 -6.08 -17.78
N ALA A 707 -14.13 -4.75 -17.79
CA ALA A 707 -13.80 -3.89 -18.93
C ALA A 707 -12.30 -3.59 -19.03
N PHE A 708 -11.59 -3.54 -17.90
CA PHE A 708 -10.17 -3.21 -17.79
C PHE A 708 -9.41 -4.34 -17.09
N LYS A 709 -9.45 -5.53 -17.69
CA LYS A 709 -8.96 -6.77 -17.06
C LYS A 709 -7.49 -6.69 -16.65
N GLU A 710 -6.68 -6.03 -17.46
CA GLU A 710 -5.24 -5.85 -17.25
C GLU A 710 -4.95 -4.92 -16.06
N ALA A 711 -5.72 -3.84 -15.93
CA ALA A 711 -5.55 -2.85 -14.87
C ALA A 711 -5.97 -3.39 -13.48
N TYR A 712 -6.97 -4.28 -13.44
CA TYR A 712 -7.48 -4.87 -12.21
C TYR A 712 -7.03 -6.33 -12.00
N GLY A 713 -6.05 -6.81 -12.77
CA GLY A 713 -5.55 -8.19 -12.67
C GLY A 713 -6.63 -9.27 -12.85
N THR A 714 -7.75 -8.93 -13.49
CA THR A 714 -8.93 -9.79 -13.62
C THR A 714 -8.66 -10.87 -14.65
N LYS A 715 -8.44 -12.10 -14.18
CA LYS A 715 -8.18 -13.26 -15.04
C LYS A 715 -9.45 -14.04 -15.28
N THR A 716 -9.72 -14.36 -16.54
CA THR A 716 -10.75 -15.35 -16.89
C THR A 716 -10.14 -16.74 -16.78
N ALA A 717 -10.42 -17.45 -15.68
CA ALA A 717 -10.07 -18.84 -15.52
C ALA A 717 -11.33 -19.72 -15.61
N LEU A 718 -11.18 -20.95 -16.11
CA LEU A 718 -12.18 -21.98 -15.86
C LEU A 718 -12.25 -22.18 -14.35
N ARG A 719 -13.47 -22.15 -13.77
CA ARG A 719 -13.68 -22.38 -12.34
C ARG A 719 -12.86 -23.62 -11.94
N PRO A 720 -11.92 -23.53 -10.98
CA PRO A 720 -11.21 -24.72 -10.53
C PRO A 720 -12.25 -25.76 -10.11
N ASP A 721 -12.04 -27.02 -10.51
CA ASP A 721 -12.99 -28.09 -10.24
C ASP A 721 -13.32 -28.10 -8.74
N LEU A 722 -14.60 -27.94 -8.41
CA LEU A 722 -15.07 -28.02 -7.02
C LEU A 722 -14.61 -29.37 -6.46
N SER A 723 -14.03 -29.37 -5.26
CA SER A 723 -13.61 -30.59 -4.56
C SER A 723 -14.76 -31.60 -4.42
N THR A 724 -16.00 -31.10 -4.36
CA THR A 724 -17.24 -31.87 -4.38
C THR A 724 -18.12 -31.45 -5.55
N LYS A 725 -18.44 -32.40 -6.44
CA LYS A 725 -19.35 -32.16 -7.57
C LYS A 725 -20.79 -32.03 -7.09
N THR A 726 -21.42 -30.91 -7.40
CA THR A 726 -22.85 -30.65 -7.12
C THR A 726 -23.72 -30.94 -8.33
N TYR A 727 -24.97 -31.25 -8.06
CA TYR A 727 -25.98 -31.63 -9.05
C TYR A 727 -27.29 -30.93 -8.73
N GLU A 728 -27.99 -30.48 -9.75
CA GLU A 728 -29.36 -30.00 -9.62
C GLU A 728 -30.32 -31.17 -9.85
N ILE A 729 -31.15 -31.46 -8.86
CA ILE A 729 -32.16 -32.53 -8.88
C ILE A 729 -33.54 -31.95 -8.60
N THR A 730 -34.61 -32.61 -9.06
CA THR A 730 -35.97 -32.06 -8.99
C THR A 730 -36.85 -32.88 -8.06
N VAL A 731 -37.61 -32.26 -7.16
CA VAL A 731 -38.55 -32.95 -6.28
C VAL A 731 -39.63 -33.64 -7.10
N LYS A 732 -39.71 -34.96 -6.99
CA LYS A 732 -40.69 -35.81 -7.66
C LYS A 732 -41.85 -36.19 -6.74
N GLU A 733 -41.55 -36.48 -5.47
CA GLU A 733 -42.54 -36.78 -4.44
C GLU A 733 -42.11 -36.16 -3.12
N ASN A 734 -43.04 -35.59 -2.36
CA ASN A 734 -42.84 -35.16 -0.97
C ASN A 734 -44.06 -35.57 -0.16
N ARG A 735 -43.95 -36.64 0.63
CA ARG A 735 -45.08 -37.29 1.30
C ARG A 735 -44.78 -37.58 2.75
N ARG A 736 -45.65 -37.11 3.64
CA ARG A 736 -45.60 -37.44 5.07
C ARG A 736 -45.89 -38.94 5.30
N LEU A 737 -45.07 -39.58 6.13
CA LEU A 737 -45.17 -40.99 6.53
C LEU A 737 -45.90 -41.19 7.87
N THR A 738 -46.00 -40.14 8.69
CA THR A 738 -46.72 -40.17 9.98
C THR A 738 -48.11 -39.54 9.86
N PRO A 739 -49.09 -39.91 10.71
CA PRO A 739 -50.39 -39.25 10.73
C PRO A 739 -50.29 -37.74 11.01
N LEU A 740 -51.19 -36.93 10.44
CA LEU A 740 -51.24 -35.48 10.67
C LEU A 740 -51.48 -35.13 12.15
N THR A 741 -52.16 -36.01 12.88
CA THR A 741 -52.44 -35.88 14.32
C THR A 741 -51.24 -36.20 15.21
N TYR A 742 -50.13 -36.69 14.64
CA TYR A 742 -48.91 -37.00 15.37
C TYR A 742 -47.96 -35.80 15.39
N ASP A 743 -47.32 -35.56 16.52
CA ASP A 743 -46.42 -34.42 16.75
C ASP A 743 -45.16 -34.48 15.89
N ARG A 744 -44.62 -35.68 15.64
CA ARG A 744 -43.43 -35.86 14.81
C ARG A 744 -43.79 -36.02 13.34
N ASN A 745 -43.35 -35.07 12.52
CA ASN A 745 -43.45 -35.17 11.06
C ASN A 745 -42.24 -35.93 10.50
N ILE A 746 -42.44 -37.19 10.12
CA ILE A 746 -41.46 -37.97 9.35
C ILE A 746 -42.01 -38.07 7.93
N PHE A 747 -41.21 -37.77 6.92
CA PHE A 747 -41.62 -37.74 5.53
C PHE A 747 -40.63 -38.43 4.61
N HIS A 748 -41.16 -38.93 3.52
CA HIS A 748 -40.46 -39.44 2.36
C HIS A 748 -40.34 -38.32 1.33
N ILE A 749 -39.15 -38.11 0.80
CA ILE A 749 -38.94 -37.21 -0.33
C ILE A 749 -38.14 -37.93 -1.40
N GLU A 750 -38.65 -37.92 -2.64
CA GLU A 750 -38.00 -38.50 -3.81
C GLU A 750 -37.65 -37.38 -4.80
N PHE A 751 -36.45 -37.47 -5.37
CA PHE A 751 -35.97 -36.56 -6.39
C PHE A 751 -35.76 -37.31 -7.71
N ASP A 752 -36.19 -36.68 -8.81
CA ASP A 752 -35.83 -37.04 -10.16
C ASP A 752 -34.44 -36.48 -10.48
N LEU A 753 -33.56 -37.37 -10.95
CA LEU A 753 -32.20 -37.07 -11.35
C LEU A 753 -32.11 -36.50 -12.77
N GLY A 754 -33.15 -36.68 -13.61
CA GLY A 754 -33.20 -36.15 -14.98
C GLY A 754 -31.90 -36.36 -15.77
N THR A 755 -31.35 -35.27 -16.30
CA THR A 755 -30.05 -35.24 -17.00
C THR A 755 -28.88 -34.80 -16.12
N SER A 756 -29.04 -34.75 -14.80
CA SER A 756 -28.00 -34.26 -13.86
C SER A 756 -26.71 -35.09 -13.92
N GLY A 757 -26.81 -36.37 -14.27
CA GLY A 757 -25.69 -37.30 -14.25
C GLY A 757 -25.26 -37.71 -12.84
N LEU A 758 -26.05 -37.39 -11.79
CA LEU A 758 -25.77 -37.82 -10.42
C LEU A 758 -25.75 -39.36 -10.36
N LYS A 759 -24.63 -39.91 -9.86
CA LYS A 759 -24.47 -41.33 -9.56
C LYS A 759 -24.16 -41.50 -8.09
N TYR A 760 -24.81 -42.50 -7.46
CA TYR A 760 -24.58 -42.84 -6.07
C TYR A 760 -24.58 -44.36 -5.88
N ASN A 761 -23.77 -44.81 -4.94
CA ASN A 761 -23.68 -46.21 -4.53
C ASN A 761 -24.56 -46.49 -3.31
N ILE A 762 -24.79 -47.78 -3.08
CA ILE A 762 -25.53 -48.23 -1.91
C ILE A 762 -24.85 -47.77 -0.62
N GLY A 763 -25.66 -47.13 0.23
CA GLY A 763 -25.29 -46.66 1.56
C GLY A 763 -24.55 -45.31 1.61
N GLU A 764 -24.35 -44.66 0.47
CA GLU A 764 -23.88 -43.27 0.44
C GLU A 764 -24.94 -42.30 0.98
N ALA A 765 -24.50 -41.09 1.32
CA ALA A 765 -25.37 -40.02 1.79
C ALA A 765 -25.55 -38.94 0.72
N LEU A 766 -26.74 -38.36 0.66
CA LEU A 766 -27.04 -37.19 -0.15
C LEU A 766 -26.83 -35.93 0.69
N GLY A 767 -25.87 -35.10 0.30
CA GLY A 767 -25.63 -33.79 0.87
C GLY A 767 -26.59 -32.77 0.28
N ILE A 768 -27.55 -32.29 1.06
CA ILE A 768 -28.51 -31.27 0.66
C ILE A 768 -27.93 -29.89 0.98
N HIS A 769 -27.82 -29.04 -0.04
CA HIS A 769 -27.44 -27.64 0.12
C HIS A 769 -28.70 -26.81 0.38
N ALA A 770 -29.19 -26.85 1.62
CA ALA A 770 -30.37 -26.09 2.03
C ALA A 770 -30.12 -24.58 1.99
N GLU A 771 -31.22 -23.84 1.87
CA GLU A 771 -31.25 -22.37 1.84
C GLU A 771 -31.91 -21.83 3.12
N ASN A 772 -31.56 -20.60 3.49
CA ASN A 772 -32.27 -19.86 4.53
C ASN A 772 -33.70 -19.52 4.06
N ASP A 773 -34.64 -19.44 5.01
CA ASP A 773 -36.03 -19.08 4.71
C ASP A 773 -36.07 -17.62 4.22
N VAL A 774 -36.70 -17.40 3.06
CA VAL A 774 -36.67 -16.11 2.36
C VAL A 774 -37.30 -15.01 3.19
N ASP A 775 -38.38 -15.33 3.92
CA ASP A 775 -39.08 -14.35 4.75
C ASP A 775 -38.19 -13.89 5.92
N ASP A 776 -37.50 -14.84 6.57
CA ASP A 776 -36.56 -14.57 7.67
C ASP A 776 -35.38 -13.69 7.17
N VAL A 777 -34.86 -13.95 5.95
CA VAL A 777 -33.80 -13.13 5.33
C VAL A 777 -34.26 -11.71 5.01
N ILE A 778 -35.46 -11.55 4.44
CA ILE A 778 -36.02 -10.23 4.12
C ILE A 778 -36.20 -9.39 5.39
N GLU A 779 -36.69 -10.01 6.48
CA GLU A 779 -36.84 -9.34 7.77
C GLU A 779 -35.48 -8.89 8.33
N PHE A 780 -34.47 -9.76 8.29
CA PHE A 780 -33.12 -9.43 8.73
C PHE A 780 -32.50 -8.30 7.91
N MET A 781 -32.61 -8.34 6.58
CA MET A 781 -32.07 -7.28 5.71
C MET A 781 -32.71 -5.93 5.99
N LYS A 782 -34.02 -5.91 6.22
CA LYS A 782 -34.75 -4.69 6.57
C LYS A 782 -34.28 -4.13 7.92
N PHE A 783 -34.09 -4.99 8.92
CA PHE A 783 -33.54 -4.59 10.22
C PHE A 783 -32.13 -4.01 10.08
N TYR A 784 -31.27 -4.67 9.31
CA TYR A 784 -29.85 -4.33 9.16
C TYR A 784 -29.59 -3.19 8.16
N GLY A 785 -30.61 -2.71 7.43
CA GLY A 785 -30.47 -1.63 6.46
C GLY A 785 -29.75 -2.03 5.16
N LEU A 786 -29.84 -3.29 4.76
CA LEU A 786 -29.14 -3.83 3.57
C LEU A 786 -29.99 -3.73 2.30
N ASN A 787 -29.35 -3.43 1.17
CA ASN A 787 -29.97 -3.48 -0.14
C ASN A 787 -29.77 -4.86 -0.80
N ALA A 788 -30.85 -5.46 -1.30
CA ALA A 788 -30.86 -6.82 -1.85
C ALA A 788 -29.96 -7.02 -3.07
N GLU A 789 -29.88 -5.98 -3.91
CA GLU A 789 -29.24 -6.02 -5.23
C GLU A 789 -27.76 -5.63 -5.19
N ASP A 790 -27.26 -5.21 -4.02
CA ASP A 790 -25.85 -4.88 -3.88
C ASP A 790 -25.02 -6.14 -4.09
N VAL A 791 -23.99 -6.01 -4.93
CA VAL A 791 -23.05 -7.09 -5.22
C VAL A 791 -21.96 -7.06 -4.14
N VAL A 792 -21.59 -8.24 -3.65
CA VAL A 792 -20.66 -8.45 -2.54
C VAL A 792 -19.81 -9.70 -2.80
N GLU A 793 -18.65 -9.76 -2.17
CA GLU A 793 -17.79 -10.94 -2.16
C GLU A 793 -17.93 -11.69 -0.84
N VAL A 794 -18.13 -13.00 -0.93
CA VAL A 794 -18.39 -13.85 0.22
C VAL A 794 -17.55 -15.13 0.14
N PRO A 795 -17.03 -15.66 1.26
CA PRO A 795 -16.24 -16.89 1.24
C PRO A 795 -17.01 -18.05 0.59
N SER A 796 -16.32 -18.86 -0.19
CA SER A 796 -16.92 -20.03 -0.83
C SER A 796 -17.26 -21.09 0.20
N ARG A 797 -18.33 -21.85 -0.05
CA ARG A 797 -18.84 -22.87 0.89
C ARG A 797 -17.88 -24.03 1.11
N GLU A 798 -17.04 -24.34 0.13
CA GLU A 798 -16.10 -25.47 0.17
C GLU A 798 -14.68 -25.03 0.56
N ASP A 799 -14.29 -23.80 0.24
CA ASP A 799 -13.00 -23.22 0.59
C ASP A 799 -13.16 -21.75 1.03
N PRO A 800 -13.04 -21.47 2.34
CA PRO A 800 -13.14 -20.11 2.87
C PRO A 800 -12.07 -19.14 2.35
N THR A 801 -10.98 -19.65 1.73
CA THR A 801 -9.93 -18.81 1.13
C THR A 801 -10.28 -18.31 -0.27
N VAL A 802 -11.31 -18.88 -0.90
CA VAL A 802 -11.83 -18.48 -2.21
C VAL A 802 -13.06 -17.61 -2.00
N LEU A 803 -13.13 -16.46 -2.67
CA LEU A 803 -14.31 -15.57 -2.61
C LEU A 803 -15.20 -15.78 -3.85
N ASP A 804 -16.51 -15.92 -3.62
CA ASP A 804 -17.54 -15.95 -4.64
C ASP A 804 -18.27 -14.59 -4.67
N THR A 805 -18.49 -14.03 -5.87
CA THR A 805 -19.27 -12.79 -6.06
C THR A 805 -20.77 -13.10 -6.16
N ARG A 806 -21.60 -12.47 -5.33
CA ARG A 806 -23.05 -12.68 -5.25
C ARG A 806 -23.77 -11.39 -4.89
N THR A 807 -25.10 -11.34 -5.03
CA THR A 807 -25.87 -10.27 -4.37
C THR A 807 -25.96 -10.50 -2.87
N ILE A 808 -26.24 -9.46 -2.07
CA ILE A 808 -26.50 -9.60 -0.63
C ILE A 808 -27.63 -10.60 -0.38
N PHE A 809 -28.73 -10.49 -1.15
CA PHE A 809 -29.85 -11.42 -1.03
C PHE A 809 -29.43 -12.87 -1.29
N GLN A 810 -28.72 -13.13 -2.40
CA GLN A 810 -28.21 -14.48 -2.71
C GLN A 810 -27.23 -14.99 -1.65
N SER A 811 -26.40 -14.10 -1.10
CA SER A 811 -25.43 -14.44 -0.07
C SER A 811 -26.10 -14.87 1.23
N LEU A 812 -27.11 -14.13 1.69
CA LEU A 812 -27.86 -14.47 2.89
C LEU A 812 -28.77 -15.69 2.69
N VAL A 813 -29.33 -15.91 1.50
CA VAL A 813 -30.18 -17.08 1.23
C VAL A 813 -29.37 -18.36 1.04
N GLN A 814 -28.23 -18.30 0.33
CA GLN A 814 -27.57 -19.50 -0.19
C GLN A 814 -26.13 -19.72 0.31
N ASN A 815 -25.50 -18.73 0.96
CA ASN A 815 -24.11 -18.82 1.37
C ASN A 815 -23.86 -18.66 2.88
N ILE A 816 -24.32 -17.58 3.53
CA ILE A 816 -23.96 -17.24 4.91
C ILE A 816 -24.91 -17.91 5.92
N ASP A 817 -24.37 -18.55 6.96
CA ASP A 817 -25.17 -19.23 8.00
C ASP A 817 -25.67 -18.28 9.10
N ILE A 818 -26.35 -17.20 8.71
CA ILE A 818 -26.77 -16.11 9.62
C ILE A 818 -27.79 -16.56 10.69
N PHE A 819 -28.56 -17.62 10.41
CA PHE A 819 -29.48 -18.24 11.37
C PHE A 819 -28.89 -19.49 12.05
N GLY A 820 -27.59 -19.72 11.86
CA GLY A 820 -26.83 -20.78 12.50
C GLY A 820 -26.43 -20.45 13.94
N LYS A 821 -25.73 -21.38 14.60
CA LYS A 821 -25.26 -21.23 15.98
C LYS A 821 -23.90 -20.51 16.03
N PRO A 822 -23.78 -19.39 16.77
CA PRO A 822 -22.55 -18.61 16.86
C PRO A 822 -21.50 -19.26 17.78
N PRO A 823 -20.23 -19.42 17.36
CA PRO A 823 -19.15 -19.88 18.21
C PRO A 823 -18.64 -18.75 19.12
N LYS A 824 -17.87 -19.07 20.17
CA LYS A 824 -17.27 -18.06 21.08
C LYS A 824 -16.51 -16.95 20.34
N LYS A 825 -15.72 -17.32 19.32
CA LYS A 825 -14.95 -16.38 18.50
C LYS A 825 -15.80 -15.31 17.81
N PHE A 826 -17.07 -15.60 17.52
CA PHE A 826 -17.96 -14.61 16.93
C PHE A 826 -18.28 -13.47 17.91
N TYR A 827 -18.46 -13.78 19.20
CA TYR A 827 -18.71 -12.77 20.23
C TYR A 827 -17.49 -11.87 20.44
N GLU A 828 -16.28 -12.44 20.41
CA GLU A 828 -15.02 -11.70 20.49
C GLU A 828 -14.85 -10.75 19.29
N ALA A 829 -15.05 -11.26 18.07
CA ALA A 829 -14.95 -10.47 16.86
C ALA A 829 -16.02 -9.38 16.77
N LEU A 830 -17.26 -9.66 17.20
CA LEU A 830 -18.35 -8.69 17.17
C LEU A 830 -18.10 -7.52 18.14
N ALA A 831 -17.40 -7.75 19.26
CA ALA A 831 -17.09 -6.72 20.25
C ALA A 831 -16.23 -5.58 19.69
N GLU A 832 -15.43 -5.83 18.65
CA GLU A 832 -14.61 -4.81 17.99
C GLU A 832 -15.45 -3.75 17.27
N PHE A 833 -16.68 -4.10 16.89
CA PHE A 833 -17.61 -3.22 16.17
C PHE A 833 -18.61 -2.51 17.08
N ALA A 834 -18.56 -2.75 18.40
CA ALA A 834 -19.47 -2.17 19.38
C ALA A 834 -19.09 -0.73 19.73
N SER A 835 -19.99 0.23 19.46
CA SER A 835 -19.79 1.63 19.87
C SER A 835 -20.17 1.92 21.33
N ASP A 836 -20.99 1.06 21.96
CA ASP A 836 -21.30 1.13 23.40
C ASP A 836 -20.31 0.26 24.19
N GLU A 837 -19.57 0.90 25.10
CA GLU A 837 -18.60 0.23 25.97
C GLU A 837 -19.22 -0.84 26.88
N ASN A 838 -20.50 -0.73 27.24
CA ASN A 838 -21.18 -1.75 28.04
C ASN A 838 -21.46 -3.01 27.21
N GLU A 839 -22.00 -2.84 26.00
CA GLU A 839 -22.24 -3.94 25.05
C GLU A 839 -20.92 -4.63 24.68
N LYS A 840 -19.86 -3.84 24.42
CA LYS A 840 -18.51 -4.35 24.15
C LYS A 840 -17.98 -5.24 25.28
N LYS A 841 -18.09 -4.78 26.53
CA LYS A 841 -17.66 -5.54 27.71
C LYS A 841 -18.47 -6.83 27.89
N GLU A 842 -19.79 -6.78 27.65
CA GLU A 842 -20.65 -7.96 27.74
C GLU A 842 -20.31 -9.00 26.66
N LEU A 843 -20.10 -8.56 25.42
CA LEU A 843 -19.68 -9.43 24.31
C LEU A 843 -18.34 -10.12 24.61
N LEU A 844 -17.34 -9.37 25.10
CA LEU A 844 -16.04 -9.94 25.51
C LEU A 844 -16.19 -10.92 26.68
N THR A 845 -17.07 -10.64 27.63
CA THR A 845 -17.33 -11.54 28.77
C THR A 845 -17.96 -12.86 28.31
N LEU A 846 -18.92 -12.80 27.38
CA LEU A 846 -19.58 -13.96 26.77
C LEU A 846 -18.63 -14.79 25.91
N GLY A 847 -17.72 -14.15 25.18
CA GLY A 847 -16.65 -14.81 24.42
C GLY A 847 -15.60 -15.48 25.31
N GLY A 848 -15.28 -14.84 26.45
CA GLY A 848 -14.23 -15.27 27.36
C GLY A 848 -14.55 -16.49 28.24
N PRO A 849 -13.61 -16.84 29.15
CA PRO A 849 -13.80 -17.91 30.13
C PRO A 849 -14.89 -17.60 31.17
N GLU A 850 -15.03 -16.32 31.56
CA GLU A 850 -15.96 -15.88 32.62
C GLU A 850 -17.43 -16.13 32.25
N GLY A 851 -17.79 -15.95 30.97
CA GLY A 851 -19.14 -16.21 30.45
C GLY A 851 -19.43 -17.65 30.03
N ALA A 852 -18.55 -18.63 30.29
CA ALA A 852 -18.67 -19.98 29.72
C ALA A 852 -20.00 -20.70 30.05
N ASN A 853 -20.54 -20.52 31.26
CA ASN A 853 -21.82 -21.12 31.65
C ASN A 853 -23.00 -20.47 30.92
N GLU A 854 -22.97 -19.14 30.78
CA GLU A 854 -24.02 -18.40 30.10
C GLU A 854 -23.96 -18.65 28.58
N PHE A 855 -22.76 -18.70 27.99
CA PHE A 855 -22.56 -19.13 26.61
C PHE A 855 -23.17 -20.52 26.36
N LYS A 856 -22.89 -21.49 27.24
CA LYS A 856 -23.44 -22.85 27.12
C LYS A 856 -24.96 -22.87 27.18
N ARG A 857 -25.55 -22.12 28.11
CA ARG A 857 -27.02 -21.95 28.20
C ARG A 857 -27.57 -21.33 26.91
N ARG A 858 -26.98 -20.24 26.42
CA ARG A 858 -27.39 -19.55 25.20
C ARG A 858 -27.31 -20.45 23.95
N ALA A 859 -26.30 -21.31 23.86
CA ALA A 859 -26.07 -22.20 22.73
C ALA A 859 -26.91 -23.50 22.75
N GLU A 860 -27.08 -24.12 23.93
CA GLU A 860 -27.73 -25.43 24.09
C GLU A 860 -29.20 -25.33 24.50
N VAL A 861 -29.57 -24.34 25.31
CA VAL A 861 -30.94 -24.18 25.86
C VAL A 861 -31.72 -23.14 25.07
N ASP A 862 -31.19 -21.93 24.95
CA ASP A 862 -31.91 -20.82 24.29
C ASP A 862 -31.77 -20.88 22.75
N THR A 863 -30.79 -21.64 22.25
CA THR A 863 -30.52 -21.85 20.82
C THR A 863 -30.42 -20.53 20.04
N ILE A 864 -29.67 -19.57 20.60
CA ILE A 864 -29.44 -18.25 20.01
C ILE A 864 -28.68 -18.39 18.68
N THR A 865 -29.07 -17.59 17.68
CA THR A 865 -28.46 -17.52 16.35
C THR A 865 -27.56 -16.29 16.18
N TYR A 866 -26.76 -16.21 15.12
CA TYR A 866 -25.99 -14.98 14.82
C TYR A 866 -26.92 -13.76 14.67
N ALA A 867 -28.03 -13.91 13.93
CA ALA A 867 -29.04 -12.86 13.78
C ALA A 867 -29.61 -12.40 15.13
N ASP A 868 -29.87 -13.32 16.06
CA ASP A 868 -30.37 -12.96 17.40
C ASP A 868 -29.37 -12.10 18.19
N ILE A 869 -28.06 -12.36 18.06
CA ILE A 869 -27.02 -11.55 18.72
C ILE A 869 -26.94 -10.16 18.11
N LEU A 870 -26.97 -10.06 16.78
CA LEU A 870 -26.97 -8.76 16.08
C LEU A 870 -28.23 -7.94 16.39
N LEU A 871 -29.35 -8.59 16.68
CA LEU A 871 -30.58 -7.95 17.17
C LEU A 871 -30.48 -7.52 18.64
N GLU A 872 -29.71 -8.24 19.46
CA GLU A 872 -29.52 -7.95 20.89
C GLU A 872 -28.50 -6.83 21.14
N PHE A 873 -27.37 -6.85 20.43
CA PHE A 873 -26.25 -5.89 20.59
C PHE A 873 -26.22 -4.89 19.43
N THR A 874 -27.17 -3.95 19.45
CA THR A 874 -27.40 -3.04 18.32
C THR A 874 -26.28 -2.01 18.10
N SER A 875 -25.43 -1.75 19.11
CA SER A 875 -24.27 -0.87 18.94
C SER A 875 -23.13 -1.56 18.18
N ALA A 876 -23.12 -2.89 18.14
CA ALA A 876 -22.18 -3.69 17.36
C ALA A 876 -22.69 -3.88 15.93
N HIS A 877 -22.32 -2.96 15.04
CA HIS A 877 -22.92 -2.86 13.71
C HIS A 877 -21.87 -2.98 12.58
N PRO A 878 -21.26 -4.18 12.38
CA PRO A 878 -20.28 -4.41 11.31
C PRO A 878 -20.83 -4.17 9.90
N SER A 879 -19.97 -3.94 8.91
CA SER A 879 -20.42 -3.93 7.51
C SER A 879 -20.83 -5.34 7.06
N PHE A 880 -21.57 -5.46 5.95
CA PHE A 880 -21.93 -6.79 5.42
C PHE A 880 -20.71 -7.65 5.07
N HIS A 881 -19.62 -7.03 4.62
CA HIS A 881 -18.37 -7.74 4.30
C HIS A 881 -17.73 -8.31 5.57
N ASP A 882 -17.75 -7.55 6.66
CA ASP A 882 -17.24 -8.02 7.96
C ASP A 882 -18.13 -9.16 8.48
N ILE A 883 -19.46 -9.05 8.36
CA ILE A 883 -20.40 -10.15 8.66
C ILE A 883 -20.02 -11.42 7.89
N ALA A 884 -19.77 -11.30 6.58
CA ALA A 884 -19.42 -12.44 5.74
C ALA A 884 -18.09 -13.12 6.14
N GLN A 885 -17.21 -12.42 6.84
CA GLN A 885 -15.95 -12.98 7.35
C GLN A 885 -16.11 -13.63 8.73
N ILE A 886 -16.88 -13.01 9.62
CA ILE A 886 -17.04 -13.48 11.00
C ILE A 886 -18.13 -14.56 11.14
N VAL A 887 -19.06 -14.65 10.18
CA VAL A 887 -20.10 -15.69 10.11
C VAL A 887 -19.69 -16.77 9.11
N SER A 888 -19.71 -18.03 9.56
CA SER A 888 -19.31 -19.17 8.70
C SER A 888 -20.28 -19.41 7.53
N PRO A 889 -19.80 -19.91 6.38
CA PRO A 889 -20.66 -20.38 5.31
C PRO A 889 -21.55 -21.56 5.73
N MET A 890 -22.75 -21.65 5.14
CA MET A 890 -23.72 -22.71 5.35
C MET A 890 -23.16 -24.06 4.88
N LYS A 891 -23.17 -25.03 5.80
CA LYS A 891 -22.76 -26.39 5.52
C LYS A 891 -23.91 -27.17 4.88
N ARG A 892 -23.59 -28.07 3.94
CA ARG A 892 -24.57 -29.03 3.42
C ARG A 892 -25.00 -30.01 4.53
N ARG A 893 -26.26 -30.42 4.52
CA ARG A 893 -26.77 -31.43 5.45
C ARG A 893 -26.80 -32.80 4.78
N GLU A 894 -26.11 -33.75 5.37
CA GLU A 894 -26.03 -35.12 4.87
C GLU A 894 -27.21 -35.95 5.39
N TYR A 895 -27.86 -36.65 4.47
CA TYR A 895 -28.94 -37.60 4.76
C TYR A 895 -28.60 -38.94 4.11
N SER A 896 -28.68 -40.03 4.86
CA SER A 896 -28.47 -41.38 4.32
C SER A 896 -29.54 -41.68 3.25
N ILE A 897 -29.11 -42.20 2.10
CA ILE A 897 -30.00 -42.43 0.97
C ILE A 897 -30.93 -43.62 1.25
N ALA A 898 -32.23 -43.44 1.01
CA ALA A 898 -33.29 -44.41 1.30
C ALA A 898 -33.70 -45.30 0.10
N SER A 899 -32.92 -45.29 -0.97
CA SER A 899 -33.23 -45.97 -2.24
C SER A 899 -31.98 -46.55 -2.90
N SER A 900 -32.15 -47.53 -3.79
CA SER A 900 -31.06 -48.05 -4.63
C SER A 900 -31.13 -47.48 -6.04
N GLN A 901 -30.05 -46.85 -6.52
CA GLN A 901 -30.00 -46.36 -7.91
C GLN A 901 -30.07 -47.52 -8.92
N MET A 902 -29.68 -48.73 -8.53
CA MET A 902 -29.80 -49.91 -9.40
C MET A 902 -31.26 -50.33 -9.60
N VAL A 903 -32.15 -49.98 -8.67
CA VAL A 903 -33.59 -50.23 -8.74
C VAL A 903 -34.32 -49.04 -9.39
N GLY A 904 -33.94 -47.81 -9.02
CA GLY A 904 -34.42 -46.57 -9.62
C GLY A 904 -33.27 -45.78 -10.27
N PRO A 905 -32.91 -46.04 -11.54
CA PRO A 905 -31.74 -45.41 -12.18
C PRO A 905 -31.78 -43.89 -12.25
N THR A 906 -32.98 -43.32 -12.25
CA THR A 906 -33.23 -41.88 -12.43
C THR A 906 -33.78 -41.23 -11.18
N THR A 907 -33.81 -41.90 -10.02
CA THR A 907 -34.40 -41.33 -8.81
C THR A 907 -33.51 -41.53 -7.58
N VAL A 908 -33.66 -40.65 -6.60
CA VAL A 908 -33.04 -40.79 -5.28
C VAL A 908 -34.04 -40.38 -4.22
N ALA A 909 -34.23 -41.23 -3.21
CA ALA A 909 -35.15 -40.97 -2.10
C ALA A 909 -34.43 -40.79 -0.77
N LEU A 910 -34.99 -39.93 0.08
CA LEU A 910 -34.60 -39.72 1.48
C LEU A 910 -35.79 -39.96 2.41
N MET A 911 -35.48 -40.25 3.68
CA MET A 911 -36.45 -40.31 4.75
C MET A 911 -35.99 -39.43 5.91
N ILE A 912 -36.79 -38.42 6.24
CA ILE A 912 -36.36 -37.30 7.08
C ILE A 912 -37.40 -37.03 8.15
N VAL A 913 -36.94 -36.65 9.35
CA VAL A 913 -37.78 -36.13 10.42
C VAL A 913 -37.61 -34.62 10.50
N VAL A 914 -38.73 -33.88 10.55
CA VAL A 914 -38.70 -32.44 10.81
C VAL A 914 -38.22 -32.18 12.23
N VAL A 915 -37.25 -31.28 12.36
CA VAL A 915 -36.77 -30.81 13.66
C VAL A 915 -37.39 -29.45 13.94
N ASN A 916 -38.22 -29.38 14.99
CA ASN A 916 -38.81 -28.15 15.50
C ASN A 916 -38.92 -28.21 17.02
N TRP A 917 -38.78 -27.06 17.67
CA TRP A 917 -38.91 -26.91 19.13
C TRP A 917 -39.38 -25.49 19.46
N VAL A 918 -39.82 -25.29 20.70
CA VAL A 918 -40.13 -23.97 21.24
C VAL A 918 -38.97 -23.57 22.15
N ASP A 919 -38.37 -22.40 21.93
CA ASP A 919 -37.29 -21.90 22.77
C ASP A 919 -37.80 -21.36 24.12
N THR A 920 -36.89 -21.01 25.02
CA THR A 920 -37.22 -20.48 26.37
C THR A 920 -37.99 -19.16 26.33
N LYS A 921 -37.95 -18.43 25.22
CA LYS A 921 -38.68 -17.18 24.97
C LYS A 921 -40.05 -17.44 24.31
N GLY A 922 -40.43 -18.71 24.09
CA GLY A 922 -41.70 -19.09 23.49
C GLY A 922 -41.73 -18.99 21.95
N ARG A 923 -40.57 -18.85 21.29
CA ARG A 923 -40.49 -18.76 19.82
C ARG A 923 -40.39 -20.15 19.20
N ASP A 924 -41.06 -20.33 18.08
CA ASP A 924 -40.92 -21.53 17.26
C ASP A 924 -39.56 -21.52 16.54
N ARG A 925 -38.78 -22.58 16.77
CA ARG A 925 -37.47 -22.79 16.16
C ARG A 925 -37.46 -24.06 15.34
N PHE A 926 -36.64 -24.07 14.30
CA PHE A 926 -36.63 -25.14 13.30
C PHE A 926 -35.21 -25.52 12.89
N GLY A 927 -35.01 -26.79 12.55
CA GLY A 927 -33.80 -27.21 11.86
C GLY A 927 -33.87 -26.77 10.39
N GLN A 928 -32.96 -25.87 9.99
CA GLN A 928 -32.89 -25.25 8.65
C GLN A 928 -33.16 -26.23 7.50
N ALA A 929 -32.32 -27.25 7.32
CA ALA A 929 -32.45 -28.20 6.21
C ALA A 929 -33.76 -29.00 6.24
N THR A 930 -34.29 -29.34 7.42
CA THR A 930 -35.55 -30.08 7.54
C THR A 930 -36.77 -29.21 7.30
N ARG A 931 -36.73 -27.92 7.70
CA ARG A 931 -37.75 -26.92 7.38
C ARG A 931 -37.78 -26.64 5.88
N TYR A 932 -36.61 -26.46 5.28
CA TYR A 932 -36.44 -26.30 3.84
C TYR A 932 -37.08 -27.47 3.08
N LEU A 933 -36.62 -28.71 3.32
CA LEU A 933 -37.07 -29.89 2.59
C LEU A 933 -38.56 -30.21 2.78
N SER A 934 -39.09 -30.01 3.99
CA SER A 934 -40.51 -30.30 4.28
C SER A 934 -41.49 -29.34 3.60
N LYS A 935 -41.05 -28.14 3.22
CA LYS A 935 -41.86 -27.14 2.52
C LYS A 935 -41.76 -27.23 0.98
N LEU A 936 -40.84 -28.04 0.44
CA LEU A 936 -40.62 -28.07 -1.01
C LEU A 936 -41.82 -28.68 -1.77
N PRO A 937 -42.37 -27.96 -2.76
CA PRO A 937 -43.41 -28.51 -3.64
C PRO A 937 -42.80 -29.47 -4.67
N ILE A 938 -43.65 -30.32 -5.24
CA ILE A 938 -43.29 -31.15 -6.41
C ILE A 938 -42.86 -30.22 -7.56
N GLY A 939 -41.77 -30.56 -8.23
CA GLY A 939 -41.15 -29.75 -9.29
C GLY A 939 -40.09 -28.75 -8.81
N ALA A 940 -39.92 -28.57 -7.49
CA ALA A 940 -38.86 -27.71 -6.96
C ALA A 940 -37.48 -28.28 -7.25
N LYS A 941 -36.52 -27.41 -7.58
CA LYS A 941 -35.13 -27.78 -7.81
C LYS A 941 -34.33 -27.71 -6.52
N VAL A 942 -33.43 -28.66 -6.32
CA VAL A 942 -32.56 -28.75 -5.14
C VAL A 942 -31.13 -29.01 -5.58
N THR A 943 -30.20 -28.29 -4.98
CA THR A 943 -28.77 -28.57 -5.15
C THR A 943 -28.33 -29.65 -4.18
N ALA A 944 -27.77 -30.73 -4.71
CA ALA A 944 -27.32 -31.88 -3.95
C ALA A 944 -25.89 -32.29 -4.32
N SER A 945 -25.21 -32.95 -3.39
CA SER A 945 -23.94 -33.62 -3.62
C SER A 945 -23.97 -35.05 -3.05
N VAL A 946 -23.05 -35.91 -3.50
CA VAL A 946 -22.96 -37.29 -3.02
C VAL A 946 -21.72 -37.43 -2.16
N LYS A 947 -21.89 -37.98 -0.95
CA LYS A 947 -20.79 -38.25 -0.03
C LYS A 947 -20.60 -39.76 0.16
N PRO A 948 -19.36 -40.27 0.02
CA PRO A 948 -19.04 -41.64 0.38
C PRO A 948 -19.34 -41.91 1.87
N SER A 949 -19.96 -43.07 2.15
CA SER A 949 -20.16 -43.56 3.53
C SER A 949 -19.37 -44.86 3.78
N VAL A 950 -19.18 -45.16 5.06
CA VAL A 950 -18.69 -46.45 5.57
C VAL A 950 -19.79 -47.52 5.55
N MET A 951 -21.07 -47.15 5.40
CA MET A 951 -22.18 -48.10 5.24
C MET A 951 -22.18 -48.77 3.87
N LYS A 952 -21.21 -49.65 3.60
CA LYS A 952 -21.16 -50.45 2.37
C LYS A 952 -21.62 -51.88 2.62
N LEU A 953 -22.22 -52.49 1.61
CA LEU A 953 -22.54 -53.92 1.64
C LEU A 953 -21.24 -54.76 1.74
N PRO A 954 -21.29 -55.96 2.36
CA PRO A 954 -20.17 -56.90 2.34
C PRO A 954 -19.81 -57.31 0.92
N VAL A 955 -18.53 -57.67 0.72
CA VAL A 955 -17.99 -58.06 -0.60
C VAL A 955 -18.74 -59.26 -1.21
N LYS A 956 -19.15 -60.22 -0.38
CA LYS A 956 -19.90 -61.41 -0.83
C LYS A 956 -21.40 -61.13 -0.75
N ASP A 957 -22.12 -61.40 -1.84
CA ASP A 957 -23.57 -61.27 -1.86
C ASP A 957 -24.30 -62.27 -0.94
N THR A 958 -23.63 -63.39 -0.63
CA THR A 958 -24.09 -64.46 0.26
C THR A 958 -23.79 -64.20 1.74
N ALA A 959 -23.02 -63.16 2.08
CA ALA A 959 -22.74 -62.82 3.47
C ALA A 959 -24.01 -62.25 4.16
N PRO A 960 -24.39 -62.73 5.35
CA PRO A 960 -25.54 -62.20 6.07
C PRO A 960 -25.43 -60.73 6.45
N LEU A 961 -26.58 -60.05 6.49
CA LEU A 961 -26.72 -58.67 6.92
C LEU A 961 -27.53 -58.60 8.21
N ILE A 962 -26.99 -57.94 9.23
CA ILE A 962 -27.68 -57.67 10.49
C ILE A 962 -27.78 -56.17 10.63
N MET A 963 -28.99 -55.64 10.53
CA MET A 963 -29.23 -54.20 10.42
C MET A 963 -30.13 -53.75 11.57
N ALA A 964 -29.70 -52.77 12.33
CA ALA A 964 -30.46 -52.17 13.43
C ALA A 964 -30.74 -50.70 13.11
N GLY A 965 -31.99 -50.36 12.81
CA GLY A 965 -32.41 -49.02 12.42
C GLY A 965 -33.43 -48.40 13.39
N LEU A 966 -33.21 -47.16 13.80
CA LEU A 966 -34.10 -46.43 14.69
C LEU A 966 -34.77 -45.25 13.97
N GLY A 967 -36.09 -45.27 13.84
CA GLY A 967 -36.85 -44.24 13.12
C GLY A 967 -36.31 -44.00 11.70
N THR A 968 -35.82 -42.78 11.43
CA THR A 968 -35.22 -42.41 10.13
C THR A 968 -33.93 -43.16 9.82
N GLY A 969 -33.30 -43.80 10.81
CA GLY A 969 -32.16 -44.71 10.60
C GLY A 969 -32.48 -45.96 9.77
N LEU A 970 -33.76 -46.21 9.44
CA LEU A 970 -34.13 -47.25 8.48
C LEU A 970 -33.83 -46.88 7.01
N ALA A 971 -33.47 -45.63 6.72
CA ALA A 971 -33.20 -45.15 5.37
C ALA A 971 -32.16 -46.01 4.62
N PRO A 972 -30.90 -46.15 5.07
CA PRO A 972 -29.90 -46.92 4.34
C PRO A 972 -30.30 -48.40 4.20
N PHE A 973 -30.99 -48.96 5.19
CA PHE A 973 -31.44 -50.35 5.16
C PHE A 973 -32.55 -50.60 4.14
N ARG A 974 -33.38 -49.61 3.85
CA ARG A 974 -34.32 -49.67 2.73
C ARG A 974 -33.59 -49.83 1.40
N ALA A 975 -32.53 -49.05 1.19
CA ALA A 975 -31.69 -49.18 -0.01
C ALA A 975 -31.01 -50.56 -0.09
N PHE A 976 -30.51 -51.09 1.03
CA PHE A 976 -29.86 -52.41 1.09
C PHE A 976 -30.83 -53.54 0.73
N VAL A 977 -32.04 -53.52 1.33
CA VAL A 977 -33.07 -54.52 1.07
C VAL A 977 -33.56 -54.44 -0.37
N GLN A 978 -33.79 -53.24 -0.92
CA GLN A 978 -34.15 -53.06 -2.33
C GLN A 978 -33.11 -53.67 -3.28
N TYR A 979 -31.83 -53.42 -3.01
CA TYR A 979 -30.75 -53.98 -3.82
C TYR A 979 -30.69 -55.50 -3.71
N ARG A 980 -30.81 -56.07 -2.51
CA ARG A 980 -30.84 -57.53 -2.30
C ARG A 980 -32.07 -58.18 -2.92
N ALA A 981 -33.24 -57.54 -2.85
CA ALA A 981 -34.46 -57.99 -3.51
C ALA A 981 -34.29 -58.05 -5.03
N MET A 982 -33.69 -57.03 -5.64
CA MET A 982 -33.36 -57.02 -7.07
C MET A 982 -32.43 -58.17 -7.45
N GLN A 983 -31.37 -58.41 -6.67
CA GLN A 983 -30.43 -59.52 -6.93
C GLN A 983 -31.12 -60.88 -6.84
N LYS A 984 -31.97 -61.09 -5.83
CA LYS A 984 -32.76 -62.31 -5.67
C LYS A 984 -33.73 -62.50 -6.83
N ALA A 985 -34.40 -61.44 -7.28
CA ALA A 985 -35.30 -61.47 -8.44
C ALA A 985 -34.56 -61.82 -9.75
N GLN A 986 -33.27 -61.48 -9.85
CA GLN A 986 -32.39 -61.89 -10.97
C GLN A 986 -31.86 -63.33 -10.83
N GLY A 987 -32.30 -64.08 -9.81
CA GLY A 987 -31.88 -65.47 -9.58
C GLY A 987 -30.52 -65.62 -8.88
N LYS A 988 -29.93 -64.53 -8.35
CA LYS A 988 -28.70 -64.62 -7.55
C LYS A 988 -29.01 -65.11 -6.15
N GLU A 989 -28.12 -65.94 -5.61
CA GLU A 989 -28.15 -66.33 -4.20
C GLU A 989 -27.74 -65.15 -3.32
N ILE A 990 -28.52 -64.88 -2.26
CA ILE A 990 -28.28 -63.80 -1.30
C ILE A 990 -28.18 -64.36 0.13
N GLY A 991 -27.39 -63.69 0.97
CA GLY A 991 -27.27 -64.02 2.39
C GLY A 991 -28.54 -63.71 3.18
N SER A 992 -28.64 -64.24 4.40
CA SER A 992 -29.75 -63.95 5.31
C SER A 992 -29.77 -62.47 5.73
N ILE A 993 -30.96 -61.88 5.88
CA ILE A 993 -31.14 -60.47 6.25
C ILE A 993 -31.97 -60.39 7.52
N LEU A 994 -31.32 -60.00 8.62
CA LEU A 994 -31.91 -59.76 9.92
C LEU A 994 -32.08 -58.25 10.10
N LEU A 995 -33.31 -57.75 10.02
CA LEU A 995 -33.64 -56.34 10.18
C LEU A 995 -34.32 -56.12 11.54
N TYR A 996 -33.67 -55.38 12.43
CA TYR A 996 -34.20 -54.89 13.69
C TYR A 996 -34.58 -53.42 13.55
N MET A 997 -35.81 -53.08 13.92
CA MET A 997 -36.35 -51.74 13.82
C MET A 997 -36.93 -51.27 15.14
N GLY A 998 -36.63 -50.02 15.51
CA GLY A 998 -37.15 -49.39 16.71
C GLY A 998 -37.85 -48.06 16.45
N SER A 999 -39.07 -47.94 16.96
CA SER A 999 -39.89 -46.73 16.88
C SER A 999 -40.68 -46.50 18.19
N ARG A 1000 -41.33 -45.33 18.32
CA ARG A 1000 -42.17 -45.05 19.51
C ARG A 1000 -43.43 -45.90 19.53
N HIS A 1001 -44.19 -45.85 18.44
CA HIS A 1001 -45.49 -46.50 18.32
C HIS A 1001 -45.63 -47.21 16.98
N GLN A 1002 -46.30 -48.36 16.97
CA GLN A 1002 -46.55 -49.11 15.74
C GLN A 1002 -47.49 -48.36 14.80
N ARG A 1003 -48.57 -47.77 15.32
CA ARG A 1003 -49.58 -47.12 14.48
C ARG A 1003 -49.04 -45.84 13.82
N GLU A 1004 -48.26 -45.06 14.52
CA GLU A 1004 -47.78 -43.75 14.07
C GLU A 1004 -46.42 -43.80 13.36
N GLU A 1005 -45.52 -44.73 13.72
CA GLU A 1005 -44.11 -44.74 13.28
C GLU A 1005 -43.64 -46.09 12.71
N TYR A 1006 -44.54 -46.95 12.23
CA TYR A 1006 -44.13 -48.12 11.44
C TYR A 1006 -43.82 -47.75 9.99
N LEU A 1007 -42.72 -47.00 9.83
CA LEU A 1007 -42.28 -46.42 8.57
C LEU A 1007 -42.04 -47.52 7.52
N TYR A 1008 -42.72 -47.44 6.37
CA TYR A 1008 -42.71 -48.46 5.31
C TYR A 1008 -43.12 -49.87 5.77
N GLY A 1009 -43.98 -50.00 6.79
CA GLY A 1009 -44.40 -51.28 7.37
C GLY A 1009 -44.79 -52.35 6.33
N GLU A 1010 -45.69 -52.00 5.42
CA GLU A 1010 -46.17 -52.88 4.35
C GLU A 1010 -45.04 -53.34 3.41
N GLU A 1011 -44.07 -52.48 3.13
CA GLU A 1011 -42.91 -52.81 2.29
C GLU A 1011 -42.00 -53.84 2.98
N TRP A 1012 -41.78 -53.70 4.30
CA TRP A 1012 -40.99 -54.67 5.07
C TRP A 1012 -41.66 -56.04 5.17
N GLU A 1013 -42.97 -56.07 5.38
CA GLU A 1013 -43.76 -57.31 5.44
C GLU A 1013 -43.74 -58.01 4.07
N ALA A 1014 -43.90 -57.27 2.98
CA ALA A 1014 -43.80 -57.82 1.62
C ALA A 1014 -42.41 -58.42 1.33
N TYR A 1015 -41.32 -57.77 1.75
CA TYR A 1015 -39.96 -58.33 1.59
C TYR A 1015 -39.72 -59.56 2.47
N GLN A 1016 -40.36 -59.64 3.63
CA GLN A 1016 -40.31 -60.82 4.49
C GLN A 1016 -41.06 -62.00 3.83
N ASP A 1017 -42.26 -61.76 3.30
CA ASP A 1017 -43.06 -62.77 2.59
C ASP A 1017 -42.37 -63.26 1.30
N ALA A 1018 -41.66 -62.38 0.60
CA ALA A 1018 -40.81 -62.73 -0.55
C ALA A 1018 -39.51 -63.47 -0.13
N GLY A 1019 -39.28 -63.67 1.16
CA GLY A 1019 -38.10 -64.30 1.75
C GLY A 1019 -36.81 -63.52 1.51
N VAL A 1020 -36.87 -62.22 1.23
CA VAL A 1020 -35.69 -61.34 1.13
C VAL A 1020 -35.22 -61.01 2.55
N ILE A 1021 -36.14 -60.58 3.42
CA ILE A 1021 -35.88 -60.42 4.85
C ILE A 1021 -36.15 -61.75 5.54
N THR A 1022 -35.13 -62.35 6.16
CA THR A 1022 -35.27 -63.63 6.85
C THR A 1022 -35.76 -63.48 8.28
N LEU A 1023 -35.52 -62.31 8.90
CA LEU A 1023 -35.98 -62.01 10.26
C LEU A 1023 -36.31 -60.52 10.38
N LEU A 1024 -37.51 -60.22 10.88
CA LEU A 1024 -37.99 -58.86 11.12
C LEU A 1024 -38.26 -58.64 12.62
N GLY A 1025 -37.33 -57.97 13.30
CA GLY A 1025 -37.39 -57.67 14.73
C GLY A 1025 -37.99 -56.30 15.01
N ARG A 1026 -39.29 -56.25 15.37
CA ARG A 1026 -40.04 -55.00 15.59
C ARG A 1026 -40.08 -54.58 17.05
N ALA A 1027 -39.55 -53.40 17.39
CA ALA A 1027 -39.56 -52.84 18.74
C ALA A 1027 -40.34 -51.52 18.78
N PHE A 1028 -41.45 -51.50 19.53
CA PHE A 1028 -42.26 -50.30 19.78
C PHE A 1028 -42.23 -49.98 21.28
N SER A 1029 -41.64 -48.84 21.60
CA SER A 1029 -41.27 -48.52 22.99
C SER A 1029 -42.41 -47.94 23.83
N ARG A 1030 -43.52 -47.51 23.22
CA ARG A 1030 -44.63 -46.81 23.89
C ARG A 1030 -46.01 -47.45 23.73
N ASP A 1031 -46.12 -48.61 23.09
CA ASP A 1031 -47.41 -49.30 22.88
C ASP A 1031 -47.86 -50.14 24.08
N GLN A 1032 -46.98 -50.31 25.07
CA GLN A 1032 -47.24 -51.08 26.30
C GLN A 1032 -46.47 -50.47 27.49
N PRO A 1033 -46.83 -50.78 28.76
CA PRO A 1033 -46.20 -50.18 29.94
C PRO A 1033 -44.68 -50.46 30.05
N GLN A 1034 -44.25 -51.68 29.71
CA GLN A 1034 -42.83 -52.04 29.65
C GLN A 1034 -42.22 -51.62 28.30
N LYS A 1035 -41.19 -50.79 28.33
CA LYS A 1035 -40.51 -50.35 27.11
C LYS A 1035 -39.76 -51.51 26.47
N ILE A 1036 -40.06 -51.79 25.20
CA ILE A 1036 -39.33 -52.78 24.39
C ILE A 1036 -38.46 -52.02 23.40
N TYR A 1037 -37.16 -52.26 23.43
CA TYR A 1037 -36.18 -51.67 22.52
C TYR A 1037 -35.56 -52.72 21.59
N ILE A 1038 -34.71 -52.26 20.67
CA ILE A 1038 -34.10 -53.12 19.63
C ILE A 1038 -33.21 -54.20 20.23
N GLN A 1039 -32.45 -53.90 21.29
CA GLN A 1039 -31.59 -54.84 21.99
C GLN A 1039 -32.41 -56.00 22.59
N ASP A 1040 -33.64 -55.76 23.03
CA ASP A 1040 -34.51 -56.81 23.57
C ASP A 1040 -34.93 -57.80 22.47
N ARG A 1041 -35.24 -57.28 21.27
CA ARG A 1041 -35.56 -58.10 20.09
C ARG A 1041 -34.35 -58.87 19.59
N MET A 1042 -33.17 -58.27 19.64
CA MET A 1042 -31.91 -58.94 19.32
C MET A 1042 -31.62 -60.07 20.31
N ARG A 1043 -31.79 -59.86 21.63
CA ARG A 1043 -31.61 -60.91 22.66
C ARG A 1043 -32.59 -62.08 22.48
N GLN A 1044 -33.84 -61.81 22.08
CA GLN A 1044 -34.83 -62.85 21.78
C GLN A 1044 -34.43 -63.76 20.61
N THR A 1045 -33.59 -63.27 19.71
CA THR A 1045 -33.18 -63.94 18.45
C THR A 1045 -31.68 -64.16 18.39
N ILE A 1046 -31.02 -64.22 19.55
CA ILE A 1046 -29.56 -64.27 19.67
C ILE A 1046 -28.95 -65.51 18.99
N SER A 1047 -29.70 -66.63 18.90
CA SER A 1047 -29.26 -67.81 18.17
C SER A 1047 -29.15 -67.58 16.65
N ASP A 1048 -30.06 -66.80 16.08
CA ASP A 1048 -30.02 -66.39 14.67
C ASP A 1048 -28.87 -65.41 14.43
N ILE A 1049 -28.63 -64.49 15.37
CA ILE A 1049 -27.46 -63.59 15.34
C ILE A 1049 -26.15 -64.38 15.40
N ILE A 1050 -26.02 -65.38 16.27
CA ILE A 1050 -24.82 -66.24 16.34
C ILE A 1050 -24.58 -66.93 14.99
N LYS A 1051 -25.64 -67.47 14.37
CA LYS A 1051 -25.54 -68.12 13.07
C LYS A 1051 -25.08 -67.12 12.00
N ALA A 1052 -25.80 -66.01 11.85
CA ALA A 1052 -25.56 -65.04 10.78
C ALA A 1052 -24.24 -64.26 10.96
N TYR A 1053 -23.96 -63.77 12.17
CA TYR A 1053 -22.81 -62.88 12.43
C TYR A 1053 -21.50 -63.65 12.62
N ILE A 1054 -21.54 -64.75 13.37
CA ILE A 1054 -20.32 -65.45 13.79
C ILE A 1054 -20.02 -66.61 12.84
N LYS A 1055 -20.98 -67.51 12.60
CA LYS A 1055 -20.74 -68.75 11.84
C LYS A 1055 -20.71 -68.54 10.32
N GLU A 1056 -21.56 -67.65 9.82
CA GLU A 1056 -21.67 -67.33 8.39
C GLU A 1056 -20.87 -66.05 8.01
N GLU A 1057 -20.08 -65.52 8.95
CA GLU A 1057 -19.21 -64.36 8.76
C GLU A 1057 -19.94 -63.09 8.24
N GLY A 1058 -21.19 -62.86 8.68
CA GLY A 1058 -21.98 -61.68 8.31
C GLY A 1058 -21.46 -60.35 8.88
N ALA A 1059 -22.13 -59.26 8.51
CA ALA A 1059 -21.82 -57.90 8.96
C ALA A 1059 -22.99 -57.26 9.71
N PHE A 1060 -22.65 -56.44 10.71
CA PHE A 1060 -23.57 -55.70 11.57
C PHE A 1060 -23.53 -54.20 11.25
N TYR A 1061 -24.72 -53.61 11.14
CA TYR A 1061 -24.92 -52.18 10.87
C TYR A 1061 -25.90 -51.58 11.88
N LEU A 1062 -25.57 -50.43 12.45
CA LEU A 1062 -26.49 -49.64 13.27
C LEU A 1062 -26.60 -48.22 12.71
N CYS A 1063 -27.83 -47.76 12.51
CA CYS A 1063 -28.14 -46.40 12.07
C CYS A 1063 -29.19 -45.76 12.99
N GLY A 1064 -28.89 -44.59 13.55
CA GLY A 1064 -29.79 -43.92 14.49
C GLY A 1064 -29.07 -43.03 15.52
N PRO A 1065 -29.73 -42.65 16.62
CA PRO A 1065 -29.09 -41.88 17.69
C PRO A 1065 -28.00 -42.71 18.40
N THR A 1066 -27.08 -42.04 19.10
CA THR A 1066 -25.93 -42.65 19.81
C THR A 1066 -26.28 -43.45 21.07
N TRP A 1067 -27.36 -43.11 21.77
CA TRP A 1067 -27.70 -43.73 23.08
C TRP A 1067 -27.89 -45.27 23.11
N PRO A 1068 -28.33 -45.98 22.06
CA PRO A 1068 -28.52 -47.44 22.08
C PRO A 1068 -27.26 -48.21 21.68
N VAL A 1069 -26.19 -47.53 21.24
CA VAL A 1069 -24.94 -48.19 20.83
C VAL A 1069 -24.39 -49.11 21.92
N PRO A 1070 -24.28 -48.69 23.20
CA PRO A 1070 -23.73 -49.56 24.24
C PRO A 1070 -24.57 -50.83 24.43
N ASP A 1071 -25.89 -50.69 24.51
CA ASP A 1071 -26.82 -51.80 24.73
C ASP A 1071 -26.79 -52.81 23.58
N VAL A 1072 -26.74 -52.33 22.34
CA VAL A 1072 -26.68 -53.19 21.15
C VAL A 1072 -25.32 -53.89 21.04
N THR A 1073 -24.23 -53.18 21.37
CA THR A 1073 -22.88 -53.77 21.42
C THR A 1073 -22.85 -54.91 22.44
N GLU A 1074 -23.44 -54.70 23.62
CA GLU A 1074 -23.54 -55.73 24.67
C GLU A 1074 -24.24 -56.99 24.17
N VAL A 1075 -25.32 -56.88 23.38
CA VAL A 1075 -26.00 -58.06 22.82
C VAL A 1075 -25.11 -58.84 21.85
N LEU A 1076 -24.27 -58.16 21.07
CA LEU A 1076 -23.31 -58.81 20.17
C LEU A 1076 -22.16 -59.46 20.96
N GLU A 1077 -21.67 -58.81 22.01
CA GLU A 1077 -20.68 -59.39 22.94
C GLU A 1077 -21.24 -60.65 23.62
N GLU A 1078 -22.51 -60.61 24.05
CA GLU A 1078 -23.22 -61.79 24.57
C GLU A 1078 -23.27 -62.92 23.53
N ALA A 1079 -23.54 -62.62 22.26
CA ALA A 1079 -23.59 -63.61 21.19
C ALA A 1079 -22.22 -64.27 20.99
N ILE A 1080 -21.13 -63.48 20.95
CA ILE A 1080 -19.74 -63.95 20.82
C ILE A 1080 -19.37 -64.84 22.02
N ALA A 1081 -19.69 -64.41 23.24
CA ALA A 1081 -19.42 -65.16 24.45
C ALA A 1081 -20.17 -66.52 24.48
N ARG A 1082 -21.44 -66.54 24.05
CA ARG A 1082 -22.25 -67.76 24.00
C ARG A 1082 -21.72 -68.77 22.99
N ASP A 1083 -21.31 -68.32 21.80
CA ASP A 1083 -20.73 -69.21 20.78
C ASP A 1083 -19.35 -69.76 21.21
N ALA A 1084 -18.48 -68.90 21.76
CA ALA A 1084 -17.19 -69.31 22.29
C ALA A 1084 -17.32 -70.35 23.42
N LYS A 1085 -18.29 -70.16 24.34
CA LYS A 1085 -18.59 -71.11 25.40
C LYS A 1085 -19.09 -72.45 24.85
N ALA A 1086 -19.95 -72.43 23.82
CA ALA A 1086 -20.44 -73.66 23.18
C ALA A 1086 -19.31 -74.45 22.47
N LEU A 1087 -18.27 -73.76 21.98
CA LEU A 1087 -17.09 -74.36 21.34
C LEU A 1087 -15.93 -74.65 22.31
N GLY A 1088 -16.08 -74.37 23.61
CA GLY A 1088 -15.03 -74.56 24.62
C GLY A 1088 -13.82 -73.62 24.47
N LYS A 1089 -13.97 -72.49 23.76
CA LYS A 1089 -12.89 -71.50 23.52
C LYS A 1089 -12.99 -70.34 24.52
N LYS A 1090 -11.84 -69.81 24.94
CA LYS A 1090 -11.76 -68.56 25.73
C LYS A 1090 -11.51 -67.39 24.78
N VAL A 1091 -12.49 -66.51 24.62
CA VAL A 1091 -12.42 -65.31 23.77
C VAL A 1091 -12.79 -64.10 24.62
N ASP A 1092 -12.14 -62.96 24.39
CA ASP A 1092 -12.53 -61.66 24.93
C ASP A 1092 -13.50 -60.97 23.95
N PRO A 1093 -14.81 -60.88 24.26
CA PRO A 1093 -15.81 -60.35 23.33
C PRO A 1093 -15.54 -58.90 22.91
N ARG A 1094 -14.99 -58.06 23.79
CA ARG A 1094 -14.68 -56.65 23.47
C ARG A 1094 -13.58 -56.54 22.44
N LYS A 1095 -12.52 -57.32 22.61
CA LYS A 1095 -11.41 -57.37 21.67
C LYS A 1095 -11.86 -57.90 20.30
N GLU A 1096 -12.81 -58.83 20.30
CA GLU A 1096 -13.39 -59.36 19.06
C GLU A 1096 -14.26 -58.32 18.34
N ILE A 1097 -15.03 -57.49 19.06
CA ILE A 1097 -15.76 -56.36 18.46
C ILE A 1097 -14.79 -55.34 17.84
N GLU A 1098 -13.66 -55.03 18.49
CA GLU A 1098 -12.64 -54.16 17.90
C GLU A 1098 -12.03 -54.77 16.62
N ARG A 1099 -11.74 -56.08 16.62
CA ARG A 1099 -11.31 -56.78 15.41
C ARG A 1099 -12.36 -56.71 14.28
N LEU A 1100 -13.64 -56.86 14.63
CA LEU A 1100 -14.75 -56.77 13.65
C LEU A 1100 -14.97 -55.34 13.14
N LYS A 1101 -14.61 -54.30 13.91
CA LYS A 1101 -14.55 -52.92 13.42
C LYS A 1101 -13.44 -52.75 12.38
N GLU A 1102 -12.25 -53.26 12.66
CA GLU A 1102 -11.11 -53.25 11.73
C GLU A 1102 -11.44 -54.00 10.43
N ASP A 1103 -12.15 -55.13 10.53
CA ASP A 1103 -12.62 -55.93 9.40
C ASP A 1103 -13.81 -55.29 8.63
N LEU A 1104 -14.29 -54.10 9.04
CA LEU A 1104 -15.47 -53.43 8.49
C LEU A 1104 -16.77 -54.26 8.58
N ARG A 1105 -16.86 -55.15 9.56
CA ARG A 1105 -18.01 -56.01 9.84
C ARG A 1105 -18.86 -55.51 11.01
N TYR A 1106 -18.39 -54.51 11.75
CA TYR A 1106 -19.16 -53.76 12.73
C TYR A 1106 -19.16 -52.27 12.35
N VAL A 1107 -20.26 -51.80 11.75
CA VAL A 1107 -20.36 -50.46 11.14
C VAL A 1107 -21.45 -49.64 11.83
N LEU A 1108 -21.09 -48.45 12.30
CA LEU A 1108 -21.99 -47.53 12.98
C LEU A 1108 -22.10 -46.22 12.19
N GLU A 1109 -23.32 -45.77 11.90
CA GLU A 1109 -23.61 -44.42 11.39
C GLU A 1109 -24.63 -43.77 12.34
N VAL A 1110 -24.13 -43.10 13.37
CA VAL A 1110 -24.93 -42.56 14.46
C VAL A 1110 -24.81 -41.04 14.57
N TYR A 1111 -25.90 -40.38 14.98
CA TYR A 1111 -26.01 -38.92 15.05
C TYR A 1111 -26.42 -38.40 16.43
#